data_AF-A0A850B3N9-F1
#
_entry.id   AF-A0A850B3N9-F1
#
_cell.length_a   1.000
_cell.length_b   1.000
_cell.length_c   1.000
_cell.angle_alpha   90.00
_cell.angle_beta   90.00
_cell.angle_gamma   90.00
#
_symmetry.space_group_name_H-M   'P 1'
#
loop_
_entity.id
_entity.type
_entity.pdbx_description
1 polymer ?
#
loop_
_entity_poly.entity_id
_entity_poly.type
_entity_poly.pdbx_seq_one_letter_code
_entity_poly.pdbx_strand_id
1 'polypeptide(L)'
;MRKKLVGLIAGLASGASLLASCGDSPSLGLVASQTPENDAGSDAADEADTSPPPPPPPPAARIIQIAAWPGRGVQIAVELDQDSAGAGLPEAWLEQSPGMATPAAVKKPDMQGGITAILVVPAADPAIHAERLAAAAALIDALPAGESMLLLVARAKAVLMAERSVDRAHAAKRLLEIAPEPGRSAADALDSAQNLLADCGGPAGPLYRTLLVVGDAAADNPAVGAVQTLALTDTGSPGPAAADIVAKMAARRAAIVRIGACLGLDGGVPISLHVGGSIAKVATPAPMDHMLAVPCDPIAAAGDDYPFPAEIQLSFTAAERAIYDTLYSTNSDEDFKTSVTLGISTPIPAEAHFHGQSSLGCQRKSFSVHMEGKRRRWMPEVADDRFFLISMCLDTRYFGQVWGERLLASLGLFPPRQRYVRLRIDGENQGVYLVVQRPEDAVRTDGAGVVSVIRRRYDIQGEPAEVKYPEDPPAVSAALAAYDELAAIATTAPSADIASELDARIDLDAYLRWLAVNSLLQNGDFIDEAFFYASAENNAWFHRAMGWDLDDLFSACHGGGGNAIIDPCGLTYCTEGLLDQALIRSPEVYQRYLAALGFVLDILTPERLAASMNAVRSELWEILNDDETSAALVEMVQDNPAAVSVSAARADIESHMDEMLADAVSRREQLKQSLAACAP
;
A
#
# COMPACT_ATOMS: atom_id res chain seq x y z
N MET A 1 7.62 5.16 -33.39
CA MET A 1 9.01 4.72 -33.11
C MET A 1 8.95 3.91 -31.83
N ARG A 2 9.24 2.60 -31.79
CA ARG A 2 10.57 2.01 -31.57
C ARG A 2 10.60 0.59 -32.16
N LYS A 3 11.37 0.41 -33.24
CA LYS A 3 11.91 -0.89 -33.67
C LYS A 3 13.36 -0.96 -33.20
N LYS A 4 13.66 -1.86 -32.26
CA LYS A 4 14.98 -2.43 -31.87
C LYS A 4 14.61 -3.54 -30.87
N LEU A 5 15.07 -4.79 -30.92
CA LEU A 5 16.23 -5.41 -31.52
C LEU A 5 15.97 -6.94 -31.55
N VAL A 6 16.29 -7.64 -32.64
CA VAL A 6 16.43 -9.10 -32.66
C VAL A 6 17.92 -9.41 -32.77
N GLY A 7 18.46 -10.19 -31.84
CA GLY A 7 19.85 -10.67 -31.86
C GLY A 7 20.13 -11.68 -30.75
N LEU A 8 20.23 -12.96 -31.13
CA LEU A 8 20.62 -14.14 -30.34
C LEU A 8 21.89 -13.94 -29.50
N ILE A 9 21.98 -14.63 -28.34
CA ILE A 9 23.05 -15.60 -27.98
C ILE A 9 22.66 -16.38 -26.70
N ALA A 10 22.92 -17.68 -26.72
CA ALA A 10 22.76 -18.64 -25.63
C ALA A 10 23.95 -18.63 -24.65
N GLY A 11 23.71 -18.88 -23.36
CA GLY A 11 24.78 -19.24 -22.42
C GLY A 11 24.47 -19.11 -20.92
N LEU A 12 24.18 -20.27 -20.31
CA LEU A 12 24.51 -20.69 -18.93
C LEU A 12 23.88 -19.99 -17.70
N ALA A 13 23.22 -20.84 -16.92
CA ALA A 13 22.72 -20.61 -15.57
C ALA A 13 23.84 -20.50 -14.52
N SER A 14 23.66 -19.58 -13.56
CA SER A 14 23.96 -19.81 -12.14
C SER A 14 23.25 -18.74 -11.32
N GLY A 15 22.48 -19.17 -10.31
CA GLY A 15 21.67 -18.30 -9.46
C GLY A 15 22.52 -17.41 -8.58
N ALA A 16 22.28 -16.10 -8.65
CA ALA A 16 22.76 -15.13 -7.69
C ALA A 16 21.54 -14.48 -7.01
N SER A 17 21.53 -14.53 -5.68
CA SER A 17 20.54 -13.89 -4.82
C SER A 17 20.65 -12.37 -4.98
N LEU A 18 19.65 -11.76 -5.62
CA LEU A 18 19.50 -10.31 -5.73
C LEU A 18 18.77 -9.80 -4.47
N LEU A 19 19.52 -9.23 -3.54
CA LEU A 19 18.99 -8.31 -2.53
C LEU A 19 19.14 -6.89 -3.08
N ALA A 20 18.03 -6.28 -3.48
CA ALA A 20 17.98 -4.86 -3.81
C ALA A 20 17.98 -4.06 -2.49
N SER A 21 19.01 -3.24 -2.25
CA SER A 21 19.05 -2.36 -1.08
C SER A 21 18.11 -1.16 -1.31
N CYS A 22 17.03 -1.08 -0.53
CA CYS A 22 16.30 0.17 -0.32
C CYS A 22 17.03 1.03 0.74
N GLY A 23 16.87 2.35 0.65
CA GLY A 23 17.79 3.35 1.21
C GLY A 23 18.02 3.35 2.73
N ASP A 24 19.19 3.87 3.10
CA ASP A 24 19.69 3.99 4.47
C ASP A 24 18.74 4.76 5.40
N SER A 25 18.16 4.05 6.37
CA SER A 25 17.60 4.65 7.58
C SER A 25 18.69 4.74 8.65
N PRO A 26 18.86 5.87 9.36
CA PRO A 26 19.85 5.97 10.43
C PRO A 26 19.48 5.00 11.57
N SER A 27 20.42 4.14 11.95
CA SER A 27 20.26 3.21 13.07
C SER A 27 20.22 3.97 14.41
N LEU A 28 19.16 3.73 15.19
CA LEU A 28 18.99 4.30 16.53
C LEU A 28 19.74 3.44 17.56
N GLY A 29 20.88 3.93 18.06
CA GLY A 29 21.58 3.33 19.20
C GLY A 29 21.18 3.99 20.52
N LEU A 30 20.62 3.21 21.46
CA LEU A 30 20.47 3.61 22.86
C LEU A 30 21.85 3.59 23.54
N VAL A 31 22.44 4.76 23.78
CA VAL A 31 23.70 4.88 24.53
C VAL A 31 23.38 4.99 26.03
N ALA A 32 23.67 3.93 26.79
CA ALA A 32 23.72 4.00 28.24
C ALA A 32 24.97 4.78 28.67
N SER A 33 24.80 5.91 29.36
CA SER A 33 25.92 6.74 29.84
C SER A 33 26.59 6.08 31.05
N GLN A 34 27.87 5.72 30.91
CA GLN A 34 28.73 5.30 32.02
C GLN A 34 29.16 6.52 32.84
N THR A 35 28.99 6.45 34.17
CA THR A 35 29.57 7.38 35.14
C THR A 35 31.06 7.07 35.37
N PRO A 36 31.92 8.09 35.57
CA PRO A 36 33.34 7.87 35.85
C PRO A 36 33.55 7.53 37.34
N GLU A 37 34.11 6.36 37.62
CA GLU A 37 34.70 6.03 38.92
C GLU A 37 36.23 6.02 38.82
N ASN A 38 36.88 6.65 39.80
CA ASN A 38 38.03 6.12 40.53
C ASN A 38 38.42 7.10 41.65
N ASP A 39 38.41 6.66 42.92
CA ASP A 39 39.69 6.43 43.61
C ASP A 39 39.58 5.59 44.90
N ALA A 40 40.51 4.63 44.94
CA ALA A 40 41.09 3.77 45.97
C ALA A 40 40.63 3.80 47.46
N GLY A 41 40.39 2.59 47.99
CA GLY A 41 40.53 2.24 49.41
C GLY A 41 40.39 0.74 49.63
N SER A 42 41.46 0.08 50.10
CA SER A 42 41.49 -1.35 50.43
C SER A 42 40.84 -1.63 51.80
N ASP A 43 40.13 -2.76 51.93
CA ASP A 43 40.38 -3.81 52.92
C ASP A 43 39.13 -4.69 53.16
N ALA A 44 39.41 -5.95 53.50
CA ALA A 44 38.53 -6.99 54.03
C ALA A 44 37.59 -7.70 53.03
N ALA A 45 37.95 -8.94 52.74
CA ALA A 45 37.14 -9.94 52.06
C ALA A 45 35.97 -10.35 52.96
N ASP A 46 34.80 -9.77 52.74
CA ASP A 46 33.52 -10.42 52.99
C ASP A 46 33.14 -11.20 51.72
N GLU A 47 32.66 -12.43 51.88
CA GLU A 47 31.94 -13.18 50.84
C GLU A 47 30.65 -12.42 50.50
N ALA A 48 30.79 -11.34 49.75
CA ALA A 48 29.67 -10.56 49.24
C ALA A 48 28.92 -11.45 48.25
N ASP A 49 27.64 -11.66 48.54
CA ASP A 49 26.63 -12.24 47.67
C ASP A 49 26.85 -11.78 46.22
N THR A 50 27.48 -12.63 45.40
CA THR A 50 27.83 -12.35 44.00
C THR A 50 26.64 -12.48 43.07
N SER A 51 25.41 -12.38 43.59
CA SER A 51 24.23 -12.28 42.76
C SER A 51 24.41 -11.06 41.84
N PRO A 52 24.43 -11.25 40.51
CA PRO A 52 24.58 -10.13 39.59
C PRO A 52 23.48 -9.11 39.91
N PRO A 53 23.79 -7.80 39.93
CA PRO A 53 22.79 -6.79 40.21
C PRO A 53 21.60 -7.01 39.26
N PRO A 54 20.35 -6.88 39.75
CA PRO A 54 19.19 -7.07 38.90
C PRO A 54 19.33 -6.16 37.67
N PRO A 55 18.94 -6.65 36.47
CA PRO A 55 19.02 -5.84 35.27
C PRO A 55 18.28 -4.51 35.50
N PRO A 56 18.80 -3.39 34.98
CA PRO A 56 18.12 -2.11 35.11
C PRO A 56 16.69 -2.23 34.57
N PRO A 57 15.70 -1.56 35.20
CA PRO A 57 14.33 -1.59 34.72
C PRO A 57 14.28 -1.13 33.26
N PRO A 58 13.40 -1.70 32.43
CA PRO A 58 13.24 -1.27 31.05
C PRO A 58 12.90 0.23 31.00
N PRO A 59 13.34 0.96 29.95
CA PRO A 59 12.95 2.35 29.80
C PRO A 59 11.43 2.45 29.70
N ALA A 60 10.80 3.40 30.40
CA ALA A 60 9.33 3.48 30.42
C ALA A 60 8.73 4.00 29.09
N ALA A 61 9.57 4.28 28.10
CA ALA A 61 9.21 4.70 26.76
C ALA A 61 10.21 4.13 25.73
N ARG A 62 9.69 3.48 24.68
CA ARG A 62 10.46 2.99 23.54
C ARG A 62 10.12 3.80 22.29
N ILE A 63 11.12 4.38 21.63
CA ILE A 63 10.91 5.10 20.37
C ILE A 63 10.66 4.10 19.25
N ILE A 64 9.57 4.31 18.52
CA ILE A 64 9.15 3.47 17.38
C ILE A 64 9.59 4.11 16.07
N GLN A 65 9.35 5.42 15.94
CA GLN A 65 9.61 6.17 14.71
C GLN A 65 9.93 7.62 15.04
N ILE A 66 10.80 8.23 14.23
CA ILE A 66 11.05 9.67 14.19
C ILE A 66 10.88 10.12 12.74
N ALA A 67 10.02 11.11 12.51
CA ALA A 67 9.74 11.66 11.20
C ALA A 67 9.85 13.20 11.21
N ALA A 68 10.28 13.76 10.08
CA ALA A 68 10.29 15.21 9.88
C ALA A 68 8.86 15.73 9.74
N TRP A 69 8.61 16.92 10.26
CA TRP A 69 7.33 17.63 10.13
C TRP A 69 7.54 19.01 9.49
N PRO A 70 6.53 19.59 8.80
CA PRO A 70 6.63 20.93 8.24
C PRO A 70 7.14 21.98 9.23
N GLY A 71 7.82 23.01 8.73
CA GLY A 71 8.35 24.10 9.55
C GLY A 71 9.46 23.69 10.53
N ARG A 72 10.29 22.71 10.18
CA ARG A 72 11.34 22.14 11.05
C ARG A 72 10.77 21.51 12.33
N GLY A 73 9.57 20.95 12.22
CA GLY A 73 8.98 20.16 13.28
C GLY A 73 9.48 18.71 13.29
N VAL A 74 9.13 18.00 14.36
CA VAL A 74 9.35 16.58 14.51
C VAL A 74 8.08 15.89 14.97
N GLN A 75 7.82 14.71 14.42
CA GLN A 75 6.82 13.76 14.91
C GLN A 75 7.57 12.52 15.42
N ILE A 76 7.29 12.10 16.65
CA ILE A 76 7.91 10.94 17.29
C ILE A 76 6.81 9.98 17.73
N ALA A 77 6.83 8.74 17.25
CA ALA A 77 5.98 7.69 17.77
C ALA A 77 6.71 6.96 18.91
N VAL A 78 6.03 6.80 20.04
CA VAL A 78 6.58 6.20 21.26
C VAL A 78 5.61 5.14 21.78
N GLU A 79 6.14 3.99 22.15
CA GLU A 79 5.44 2.97 22.92
C GLU A 79 5.70 3.22 24.40
N LEU A 80 4.63 3.46 25.17
CA LEU A 80 4.71 3.64 26.62
C LEU A 80 4.75 2.28 27.33
N ASP A 81 5.32 2.26 28.52
CA ASP A 81 5.18 1.11 29.43
C ASP A 81 3.70 0.85 29.77
N GLN A 82 3.33 -0.42 29.92
CA GLN A 82 1.94 -0.85 30.10
C GLN A 82 1.30 -0.25 31.35
N ASP A 83 2.09 -0.10 32.43
CA ASP A 83 1.64 0.51 33.68
C ASP A 83 1.26 1.99 33.48
N SER A 84 1.86 2.66 32.50
CA SER A 84 1.59 4.07 32.18
C SER A 84 0.43 4.26 31.21
N ALA A 85 0.10 3.26 30.39
CA ALA A 85 -0.92 3.37 29.34
C ALA A 85 -2.35 3.61 29.89
N GLY A 86 -2.63 3.26 31.15
CA GLY A 86 -3.91 3.49 31.81
C GLY A 86 -4.10 4.86 32.47
N ALA A 87 -3.03 5.66 32.62
CA ALA A 87 -3.02 6.88 33.45
C ALA A 87 -3.42 8.17 32.69
N GLY A 88 -3.83 8.07 31.42
CA GLY A 88 -4.05 9.21 30.53
C GLY A 88 -2.85 9.46 29.61
N LEU A 89 -2.92 10.53 28.81
CA LEU A 89 -1.80 10.91 27.95
C LEU A 89 -0.67 11.51 28.81
N PRO A 90 0.58 11.04 28.67
CA PRO A 90 1.70 11.58 29.45
C PRO A 90 2.03 13.00 29.01
N GLU A 91 2.60 13.79 29.92
CA GLU A 91 3.28 15.02 29.54
C GLU A 91 4.54 14.68 28.74
N ALA A 92 4.83 15.48 27.72
CA ALA A 92 6.04 15.35 26.93
C ALA A 92 6.65 16.72 26.59
N TRP A 93 7.98 16.78 26.59
CA TRP A 93 8.74 17.93 26.12
C TRP A 93 10.07 17.47 25.56
N LEU A 94 10.71 18.31 24.76
CA LEU A 94 12.04 18.04 24.23
C LEU A 94 13.03 19.08 24.74
N GLU A 95 14.24 18.66 25.03
CA GLU A 95 15.29 19.49 25.58
C GLU A 95 16.53 19.42 24.70
N GLN A 96 16.90 20.57 24.12
CA GLN A 96 18.06 20.68 23.23
C GLN A 96 19.35 20.86 24.05
N SER A 97 19.25 21.58 25.16
CA SER A 97 20.31 21.78 26.15
C SER A 97 19.68 21.93 27.54
N PRO A 98 20.43 21.62 28.63
CA PRO A 98 19.92 21.71 29.99
C PRO A 98 19.18 23.02 30.28
N GLY A 99 17.89 22.94 30.61
CA GLY A 99 17.03 24.07 30.93
C GLY A 99 16.29 24.71 29.74
N MET A 100 16.46 24.20 28.51
CA MET A 100 15.76 24.69 27.31
C MET A 100 14.73 23.66 26.82
N ALA A 101 13.60 23.61 27.52
CA ALA A 101 12.50 22.71 27.23
C ALA A 101 11.51 23.32 26.23
N THR A 102 11.22 22.60 25.15
CA THR A 102 10.15 22.87 24.20
C THR A 102 8.97 21.95 24.51
N PRO A 103 7.79 22.49 24.89
CA PRO A 103 6.59 21.67 25.09
C PRO A 103 6.24 20.89 23.82
N ALA A 104 5.80 19.65 23.99
CA ALA A 104 5.30 18.82 22.90
C ALA A 104 3.81 18.52 23.09
N ALA A 105 3.09 18.37 21.98
CA ALA A 105 1.74 17.81 22.02
C ALA A 105 1.82 16.28 21.97
N VAL A 106 0.89 15.62 22.64
CA VAL A 106 0.77 14.16 22.65
C VAL A 106 -0.63 13.79 22.22
N LYS A 107 -0.76 12.87 21.27
CA LYS A 107 -2.05 12.29 20.85
C LYS A 107 -1.94 10.78 20.72
N LYS A 108 -3.06 10.09 20.94
CA LYS A 108 -3.19 8.67 20.63
C LYS A 108 -3.55 8.54 19.14
N PRO A 109 -2.74 7.84 18.33
CA PRO A 109 -3.09 7.62 16.93
C PRO A 109 -4.32 6.71 16.82
N ASP A 110 -5.19 6.98 15.85
CA ASP A 110 -6.26 6.04 15.47
C ASP A 110 -5.65 4.92 14.62
N MET A 111 -5.40 3.77 15.23
CA MET A 111 -4.78 2.61 14.57
C MET A 111 -5.81 1.50 14.41
N GLN A 112 -6.42 1.43 13.23
CA GLN A 112 -7.40 0.39 12.93
C GLN A 112 -6.75 -1.00 12.68
N GLY A 113 -5.46 -1.03 12.34
CA GLY A 113 -4.68 -2.25 12.06
C GLY A 113 -3.18 -2.01 12.09
N GLY A 114 -2.40 -3.09 12.13
CA GLY A 114 -0.95 -3.11 11.95
C GLY A 114 -0.51 -4.12 10.88
N ILE A 115 0.80 -4.37 10.82
CA ILE A 115 1.38 -5.43 10.00
C ILE A 115 1.96 -6.51 10.92
N THR A 116 1.49 -7.74 10.77
CA THR A 116 1.95 -8.88 11.58
C THR A 116 2.58 -9.96 10.72
N ALA A 117 3.86 -10.24 10.87
CA ALA A 117 4.51 -11.41 10.28
C ALA A 117 4.46 -12.59 11.26
N ILE A 118 4.01 -13.76 10.81
CA ILE A 118 4.02 -15.01 11.56
C ILE A 118 5.17 -15.87 11.03
N LEU A 119 6.22 -16.05 11.83
CA LEU A 119 7.37 -16.89 11.54
C LEU A 119 7.20 -18.26 12.18
N VAL A 120 6.87 -19.26 11.36
CA VAL A 120 6.73 -20.65 11.80
C VAL A 120 8.10 -21.34 11.77
N VAL A 121 8.52 -21.92 12.90
CA VAL A 121 9.73 -22.75 12.97
C VAL A 121 9.35 -24.21 12.71
N PRO A 122 9.78 -24.86 11.61
CA PRO A 122 9.47 -26.26 11.37
C PRO A 122 10.07 -27.18 12.44
N ALA A 123 9.45 -28.34 12.69
CA ALA A 123 10.00 -29.38 13.56
C ALA A 123 10.25 -30.66 12.77
N ALA A 124 11.31 -31.40 13.13
CA ALA A 124 11.56 -32.73 12.56
C ALA A 124 10.50 -33.75 13.00
N ASP A 125 10.05 -33.64 14.25
CA ASP A 125 9.01 -34.49 14.80
C ASP A 125 7.64 -34.08 14.22
N PRO A 126 6.91 -34.98 13.55
CA PRO A 126 5.65 -34.63 12.91
C PRO A 126 4.55 -34.18 13.88
N ALA A 127 4.55 -34.66 15.13
CA ALA A 127 3.55 -34.26 16.11
C ALA A 127 3.81 -32.83 16.59
N ILE A 128 5.07 -32.51 16.94
CA ILE A 128 5.48 -31.14 17.29
C ILE A 128 5.23 -30.20 16.11
N HIS A 129 5.53 -30.63 14.88
CA HIS A 129 5.28 -29.83 13.68
C HIS A 129 3.80 -29.51 13.52
N ALA A 130 2.92 -30.51 13.66
CA ALA A 130 1.48 -30.33 13.58
C ALA A 130 0.94 -29.38 14.67
N GLU A 131 1.46 -29.47 15.90
CA GLU A 131 1.12 -28.53 16.98
C GLU A 131 1.49 -27.09 16.63
N ARG A 132 2.68 -26.87 16.05
CA ARG A 132 3.13 -25.54 15.61
C ARG A 132 2.25 -24.99 14.48
N LEU A 133 1.88 -25.81 13.51
CA LEU A 133 0.93 -25.40 12.47
C LEU A 133 -0.44 -25.05 13.05
N ALA A 134 -0.96 -25.84 13.99
CA ALA A 134 -2.22 -25.54 14.66
C ALA A 134 -2.17 -24.22 15.45
N ALA A 135 -1.05 -23.93 16.12
CA ALA A 135 -0.82 -22.68 16.81
C ALA A 135 -0.74 -21.48 15.87
N ALA A 136 -0.05 -21.61 14.73
CA ALA A 136 -0.01 -20.57 13.71
C ALA A 136 -1.40 -20.31 13.08
N ALA A 137 -2.18 -21.37 12.82
CA ALA A 137 -3.54 -21.24 12.33
C ALA A 137 -4.44 -20.50 13.33
N ALA A 138 -4.37 -20.86 14.61
CA ALA A 138 -5.10 -20.17 15.67
C ALA A 138 -4.72 -18.68 15.78
N LEU A 139 -3.45 -18.33 15.56
CA LEU A 139 -3.01 -16.94 15.48
C LEU A 139 -3.62 -16.23 14.27
N ILE A 140 -3.57 -16.84 13.08
CA ILE A 140 -4.18 -16.27 11.86
C ILE A 140 -5.64 -15.91 12.13
N ASP A 141 -6.41 -16.83 12.72
CA ASP A 141 -7.84 -16.64 13.01
C ASP A 141 -8.12 -15.61 14.11
N ALA A 142 -7.23 -15.51 15.12
CA ALA A 142 -7.42 -14.63 16.27
C ALA A 142 -7.05 -13.16 15.98
N LEU A 143 -6.24 -12.89 14.96
CA LEU A 143 -5.83 -11.53 14.62
C LEU A 143 -7.03 -10.68 14.14
N PRO A 144 -7.03 -9.36 14.39
CA PRO A 144 -8.11 -8.46 13.96
C PRO A 144 -8.36 -8.49 12.45
N ALA A 145 -9.61 -8.27 12.03
CA ALA A 145 -10.00 -8.30 10.61
C ALA A 145 -9.22 -7.29 9.74
N GLY A 146 -8.86 -6.11 10.29
CA GLY A 146 -8.06 -5.10 9.61
C GLY A 146 -6.53 -5.30 9.72
N GLU A 147 -6.06 -6.34 10.39
CA GLU A 147 -4.63 -6.62 10.49
C GLU A 147 -4.12 -7.25 9.18
N SER A 148 -3.13 -6.62 8.55
CA SER A 148 -2.41 -7.23 7.44
C SER A 148 -1.42 -8.24 7.98
N MET A 149 -1.33 -9.42 7.36
CA MET A 149 -0.44 -10.49 7.82
C MET A 149 0.52 -10.97 6.74
N LEU A 150 1.71 -11.39 7.16
CA LEU A 150 2.65 -12.17 6.34
C LEU A 150 2.82 -13.54 6.99
N LEU A 151 2.96 -14.59 6.18
CA LEU A 151 3.35 -15.91 6.67
C LEU A 151 4.78 -16.20 6.22
N LEU A 152 5.64 -16.52 7.17
CA LEU A 152 7.05 -16.83 6.95
C LEU A 152 7.37 -18.22 7.53
N VAL A 153 8.35 -18.90 6.93
CA VAL A 153 8.94 -20.12 7.50
C VAL A 153 10.41 -19.90 7.83
N ALA A 154 10.83 -20.31 9.03
CA ALA A 154 12.22 -20.23 9.47
C ALA A 154 13.07 -21.32 8.81
N ARG A 155 13.95 -20.92 7.90
CA ARG A 155 15.00 -21.76 7.31
C ARG A 155 16.36 -21.11 7.57
N ALA A 156 17.34 -21.29 6.68
CA ALA A 156 18.61 -20.55 6.74
C ALA A 156 18.42 -19.02 6.62
N LYS A 157 17.26 -18.60 6.08
CA LYS A 157 16.67 -17.27 6.13
C LYS A 157 15.15 -17.45 6.23
N ALA A 158 14.43 -16.41 6.58
CA ALA A 158 12.98 -16.39 6.47
C ALA A 158 12.59 -16.54 5.00
N VAL A 159 11.71 -17.49 4.71
CA VAL A 159 11.10 -17.66 3.39
C VAL A 159 9.65 -17.22 3.47
N LEU A 160 9.26 -16.31 2.58
CA LEU A 160 7.89 -15.86 2.46
C LEU A 160 7.02 -17.00 1.96
N MET A 161 5.97 -17.36 2.69
CA MET A 161 4.99 -18.38 2.30
C MET A 161 3.69 -17.73 1.80
N ALA A 162 3.28 -16.63 2.43
CA ALA A 162 2.17 -15.80 2.00
C ALA A 162 2.55 -14.33 2.19
N GLU A 163 2.38 -13.53 1.14
CA GLU A 163 2.61 -12.10 1.12
C GLU A 163 1.61 -11.30 1.97
N ARG A 164 1.88 -10.00 2.16
CA ARG A 164 1.07 -9.11 3.00
C ARG A 164 -0.36 -9.05 2.48
N SER A 165 -1.28 -9.63 3.24
CA SER A 165 -2.71 -9.55 2.92
C SER A 165 -3.55 -9.52 4.18
N VAL A 166 -4.78 -8.99 4.07
CA VAL A 166 -5.83 -9.18 5.06
C VAL A 166 -6.59 -10.50 4.85
N ASP A 167 -6.39 -11.15 3.70
CA ASP A 167 -7.00 -12.45 3.40
C ASP A 167 -6.35 -13.57 4.22
N ARG A 168 -7.14 -14.10 5.14
CA ARG A 168 -6.78 -15.19 6.04
C ARG A 168 -6.73 -16.53 5.30
N ALA A 169 -7.54 -16.69 4.25
CA ALA A 169 -7.67 -17.95 3.54
C ALA A 169 -6.38 -18.32 2.81
N HIS A 170 -5.77 -17.35 2.10
CA HIS A 170 -4.47 -17.56 1.46
C HIS A 170 -3.38 -17.96 2.46
N ALA A 171 -3.25 -17.22 3.57
CA ALA A 171 -2.27 -17.54 4.61
C ALA A 171 -2.51 -18.93 5.22
N ALA A 172 -3.76 -19.30 5.51
CA ALA A 172 -4.11 -20.62 6.03
C ALA A 172 -3.81 -21.74 5.04
N LYS A 173 -4.07 -21.54 3.73
CA LYS A 173 -3.72 -22.49 2.67
C LYS A 173 -2.21 -22.70 2.61
N ARG A 174 -1.43 -21.61 2.57
CA ARG A 174 0.04 -21.64 2.53
C ARG A 174 0.68 -22.25 3.77
N LEU A 175 0.03 -22.13 4.92
CA LEU A 175 0.49 -22.75 6.17
C LEU A 175 0.50 -24.29 6.08
N LEU A 176 -0.47 -24.88 5.39
CA LEU A 176 -0.55 -26.34 5.20
C LEU A 176 0.53 -26.89 4.27
N GLU A 177 1.18 -26.04 3.48
CA GLU A 177 2.29 -26.41 2.58
C GLU A 177 3.64 -26.51 3.31
N ILE A 178 3.73 -26.06 4.57
CA ILE A 178 4.97 -26.11 5.33
C ILE A 178 5.24 -27.55 5.78
N ALA A 179 6.26 -28.17 5.18
CA ALA A 179 6.70 -29.50 5.54
C ALA A 179 7.52 -29.53 6.86
N PRO A 180 7.54 -30.67 7.58
CA PRO A 180 8.49 -30.90 8.68
C PRO A 180 9.94 -30.79 8.19
N GLU A 181 10.80 -30.07 8.92
CA GLU A 181 12.23 -29.91 8.60
C GLU A 181 13.09 -30.01 9.88
N PRO A 182 14.30 -30.61 9.84
CA PRO A 182 15.14 -30.75 11.01
C PRO A 182 16.00 -29.52 11.34
N GLY A 183 16.17 -29.28 12.65
CA GLY A 183 17.35 -28.60 13.21
C GLY A 183 17.50 -27.11 12.87
N ARG A 184 16.38 -26.38 12.70
CA ARG A 184 16.39 -24.92 12.53
C ARG A 184 15.86 -24.23 13.78
N SER A 185 16.46 -23.11 14.11
CA SER A 185 16.00 -22.21 15.17
C SER A 185 15.41 -20.95 14.56
N ALA A 186 14.58 -20.22 15.32
CA ALA A 186 14.11 -18.90 14.91
C ALA A 186 15.28 -17.93 14.68
N ALA A 187 16.38 -18.07 15.44
CA ALA A 187 17.55 -17.20 15.36
C ALA A 187 18.18 -17.20 13.94
N ASP A 188 18.12 -18.32 13.22
CA ASP A 188 18.67 -18.43 11.85
C ASP A 188 17.93 -17.52 10.85
N ALA A 189 16.65 -17.22 11.10
CA ALA A 189 15.77 -16.51 10.18
C ALA A 189 15.36 -15.11 10.68
N LEU A 190 15.59 -14.80 11.96
CA LEU A 190 15.00 -13.64 12.62
C LEU A 190 15.38 -12.32 11.93
N ASP A 191 16.68 -12.09 11.67
CA ASP A 191 17.14 -10.85 11.04
C ASP A 191 16.49 -10.64 9.67
N SER A 192 16.41 -11.68 8.85
CA SER A 192 15.76 -11.59 7.54
C SER A 192 14.25 -11.38 7.63
N ALA A 193 13.58 -11.95 8.63
CA ALA A 193 12.15 -11.71 8.87
C ALA A 193 11.89 -10.28 9.34
N GLN A 194 12.71 -9.78 10.26
CA GLN A 194 12.62 -8.41 10.76
C GLN A 194 12.89 -7.39 9.67
N ASN A 195 13.91 -7.60 8.83
CA ASN A 195 14.20 -6.72 7.70
C ASN A 195 13.05 -6.71 6.68
N LEU A 196 12.55 -7.88 6.30
CA LEU A 196 11.41 -7.98 5.38
C LEU A 196 10.20 -7.21 5.93
N LEU A 197 9.87 -7.38 7.22
CA LEU A 197 8.76 -6.69 7.85
C LEU A 197 8.99 -5.18 8.02
N ALA A 198 10.22 -4.75 8.29
CA ALA A 198 10.58 -3.33 8.42
C ALA A 198 10.38 -2.56 7.11
N ASP A 199 10.66 -3.21 5.98
CA ASP A 199 10.50 -2.62 4.64
C ASP A 199 9.03 -2.56 4.17
N CYS A 200 8.15 -3.38 4.77
CA CYS A 200 6.73 -3.42 4.40
C CYS A 200 5.95 -2.17 4.84
N GLY A 201 5.11 -1.67 3.94
CA GLY A 201 4.24 -0.49 4.15
C GLY A 201 4.95 0.85 4.00
N GLY A 202 6.25 0.86 3.68
CA GLY A 202 7.02 2.08 3.50
C GLY A 202 7.18 2.96 4.75
N PRO A 203 7.81 4.13 4.59
CA PRO A 203 8.17 5.00 5.71
C PRO A 203 6.98 5.76 6.31
N ALA A 204 5.86 5.87 5.58
CA ALA A 204 4.63 6.52 6.05
C ALA A 204 3.49 5.53 6.36
N GLY A 205 3.76 4.22 6.30
CA GLY A 205 2.79 3.17 6.58
C GLY A 205 2.49 2.95 8.07
N PRO A 206 1.88 1.80 8.42
CA PRO A 206 1.47 1.50 9.77
C PRO A 206 2.62 1.60 10.79
N LEU A 207 2.36 2.30 11.91
CA LEU A 207 3.33 2.43 13.00
C LEU A 207 3.63 1.08 13.68
N TYR A 208 2.62 0.22 13.76
CA TYR A 208 2.68 -1.02 14.52
C TYR A 208 3.05 -2.20 13.62
N ARG A 209 4.25 -2.76 13.85
CA ARG A 209 4.78 -3.92 13.15
C ARG A 209 5.16 -5.00 14.16
N THR A 210 4.60 -6.21 14.00
CA THR A 210 4.85 -7.33 14.91
C THR A 210 5.37 -8.55 14.16
N LEU A 211 6.42 -9.18 14.69
CA LEU A 211 6.91 -10.49 14.29
C LEU A 211 6.53 -11.50 15.39
N LEU A 212 5.66 -12.44 15.06
CA LEU A 212 5.24 -13.54 15.93
C LEU A 212 6.03 -14.80 15.57
N VAL A 213 6.84 -15.31 16.49
CA VAL A 213 7.60 -16.57 16.32
C VAL A 213 6.79 -17.72 16.90
N VAL A 214 6.53 -18.76 16.12
CA VAL A 214 5.76 -19.95 16.56
C VAL A 214 6.68 -21.16 16.69
N GLY A 215 6.72 -21.73 17.89
CA GLY A 215 7.39 -23.00 18.16
C GLY A 215 8.85 -22.92 18.64
N ASP A 216 9.39 -21.72 18.79
CA ASP A 216 10.73 -21.50 19.37
C ASP A 216 10.69 -20.27 20.29
N ALA A 217 11.61 -20.21 21.24
CA ALA A 217 11.81 -18.99 21.99
C ALA A 217 12.40 -17.95 21.04
N ALA A 218 11.73 -16.81 20.89
CA ALA A 218 12.47 -15.63 20.50
C ALA A 218 13.44 -15.38 21.68
N ALA A 219 14.73 -15.59 21.48
CA ALA A 219 15.72 -15.00 22.40
C ALA A 219 15.35 -13.52 22.59
N ASP A 220 15.67 -12.94 23.75
CA ASP A 220 15.52 -11.50 24.03
C ASP A 220 16.39 -10.70 23.05
N ASN A 221 15.99 -10.67 21.78
CA ASN A 221 16.71 -10.06 20.69
C ASN A 221 16.19 -8.63 20.62
N PRO A 222 17.07 -7.61 20.70
CA PRO A 222 16.65 -6.23 20.61
C PRO A 222 15.81 -6.03 19.35
N ALA A 223 14.72 -5.28 19.50
CA ALA A 223 13.87 -4.89 18.38
C ALA A 223 14.71 -4.23 17.27
N VAL A 224 14.52 -4.67 16.02
CA VAL A 224 15.08 -3.98 14.86
C VAL A 224 14.09 -2.89 14.45
N GLY A 225 14.42 -1.64 14.80
CA GLY A 225 13.58 -0.48 14.54
C GLY A 225 12.19 -0.60 15.19
N ALA A 226 11.14 -0.50 14.36
CA ALA A 226 9.75 -0.57 14.81
C ALA A 226 9.23 -2.01 15.03
N VAL A 227 9.97 -3.04 14.61
CA VAL A 227 9.50 -4.43 14.65
C VAL A 227 9.57 -5.00 16.05
N GLN A 228 8.40 -5.38 16.58
CA GLN A 228 8.28 -6.04 17.87
C GLN A 228 8.28 -7.56 17.70
N THR A 229 9.13 -8.28 18.42
CA THR A 229 9.11 -9.74 18.41
C THR A 229 8.34 -10.29 19.61
N LEU A 230 7.41 -11.21 19.38
CA LEU A 230 6.73 -12.01 20.41
C LEU A 230 6.90 -13.50 20.07
N ALA A 231 6.95 -14.36 21.08
CA ALA A 231 7.09 -15.80 20.89
C ALA A 231 5.89 -16.57 21.45
N LEU A 232 5.44 -17.56 20.69
CA LEU A 232 4.48 -18.58 21.10
C LEU A 232 5.24 -19.91 21.26
N THR A 233 5.71 -20.17 22.48
CA THR A 233 6.49 -21.37 22.81
C THR A 233 5.63 -22.52 23.32
N ASP A 234 4.50 -22.22 23.98
CA ASP A 234 3.53 -23.22 24.41
C ASP A 234 2.51 -23.48 23.29
N THR A 235 2.69 -24.59 22.58
CA THR A 235 1.80 -25.04 21.50
C THR A 235 0.76 -26.06 21.96
N GLY A 236 0.75 -26.45 23.23
CA GLY A 236 -0.16 -27.48 23.77
C GLY A 236 -1.61 -27.01 23.91
N SER A 237 -1.86 -25.70 23.84
CA SER A 237 -3.20 -25.08 23.87
C SER A 237 -3.26 -23.88 22.93
N PRO A 238 -3.32 -24.10 21.60
CA PRO A 238 -3.09 -23.07 20.60
C PRO A 238 -4.11 -21.92 20.66
N GLY A 239 -5.39 -22.21 20.94
CA GLY A 239 -6.44 -21.18 21.02
C GLY A 239 -6.22 -20.15 22.14
N PRO A 240 -6.17 -20.56 23.42
CA PRO A 240 -5.94 -19.64 24.54
C PRO A 240 -4.62 -18.87 24.43
N ALA A 241 -3.55 -19.51 23.96
CA ALA A 241 -2.26 -18.86 23.83
C ALA A 241 -2.23 -17.84 22.68
N ALA A 242 -2.90 -18.13 21.55
CA ALA A 242 -3.09 -17.15 20.48
C ALA A 242 -3.90 -15.94 20.95
N ALA A 243 -4.99 -16.15 21.70
CA ALA A 243 -5.80 -15.08 22.24
C ALA A 243 -5.01 -14.17 23.22
N ASP A 244 -4.16 -14.75 24.07
CA ASP A 244 -3.28 -14.00 24.96
C ASP A 244 -2.26 -13.15 24.19
N ILE A 245 -1.65 -13.70 23.13
CA ILE A 245 -0.74 -12.94 22.25
C ILE A 245 -1.47 -11.78 21.57
N VAL A 246 -2.66 -12.01 21.03
CA VAL A 246 -3.45 -10.95 20.39
C VAL A 246 -3.84 -9.88 21.41
N ALA A 247 -4.18 -10.26 22.65
CA ALA A 247 -4.46 -9.32 23.72
C ALA A 247 -3.21 -8.48 24.08
N LYS A 248 -2.03 -9.10 24.14
CA LYS A 248 -0.74 -8.40 24.33
C LYS A 248 -0.47 -7.43 23.19
N MET A 249 -0.70 -7.83 21.94
CA MET A 249 -0.55 -6.93 20.78
C MET A 249 -1.49 -5.73 20.86
N ALA A 250 -2.76 -5.96 21.21
CA ALA A 250 -3.74 -4.89 21.39
C ALA A 250 -3.34 -3.93 22.52
N ALA A 251 -2.85 -4.45 23.65
CA ALA A 251 -2.36 -3.65 24.77
C ALA A 251 -1.15 -2.79 24.37
N ARG A 252 -0.17 -3.36 23.66
CA ARG A 252 1.01 -2.63 23.15
C ARG A 252 0.62 -1.56 22.15
N ARG A 253 -0.27 -1.86 21.21
CA ARG A 253 -0.84 -0.89 20.28
C ARG A 253 -1.53 0.25 21.03
N ALA A 254 -2.32 -0.06 22.05
CA ALA A 254 -3.00 0.94 22.86
C ALA A 254 -2.04 1.84 23.67
N ALA A 255 -0.81 1.39 23.91
CA ALA A 255 0.25 2.14 24.58
C ALA A 255 1.07 3.04 23.63
N ILE A 256 0.82 3.01 22.32
CA ILE A 256 1.48 3.91 21.38
C ILE A 256 0.86 5.29 21.42
N VAL A 257 1.72 6.31 21.51
CA VAL A 257 1.38 7.72 21.36
C VAL A 257 2.25 8.37 20.29
N ARG A 258 1.73 9.42 19.67
CA ARG A 258 2.48 10.32 18.79
C ARG A 258 2.76 11.63 19.53
N ILE A 259 3.99 12.09 19.42
CA ILE A 259 4.50 13.30 20.04
C ILE A 259 4.89 14.28 18.93
N GLY A 260 4.31 15.47 18.93
CA GLY A 260 4.57 16.51 17.95
C GLY A 260 5.25 17.72 18.59
N ALA A 261 6.31 18.23 17.97
CA ALA A 261 7.03 19.40 18.49
C ALA A 261 7.67 20.26 17.40
N CYS A 262 7.82 21.55 17.68
CA CYS A 262 8.36 22.55 16.78
C CYS A 262 9.68 23.10 17.32
N LEU A 263 10.79 22.43 16.96
CA LEU A 263 12.10 22.72 17.53
C LEU A 263 12.87 23.81 16.79
N GLY A 264 12.57 24.02 15.50
CA GLY A 264 13.30 24.96 14.65
C GLY A 264 14.74 24.51 14.32
N LEU A 265 15.08 23.25 14.60
CA LEU A 265 16.44 22.72 14.45
C LEU A 265 16.71 22.14 13.04
N ASP A 266 17.98 22.08 12.66
CA ASP A 266 18.44 21.27 11.53
C ASP A 266 18.46 19.77 11.89
N GLY A 267 18.71 18.91 10.89
CA GLY A 267 18.79 17.46 11.09
C GLY A 267 20.09 17.02 11.78
N GLY A 268 20.01 15.89 12.48
CA GLY A 268 21.14 15.27 13.18
C GLY A 268 21.49 15.92 14.52
N VAL A 269 20.72 16.91 14.98
CA VAL A 269 20.93 17.57 16.26
C VAL A 269 20.43 16.64 17.38
N PRO A 270 21.28 16.25 18.34
CA PRO A 270 20.86 15.43 19.45
C PRO A 270 19.97 16.24 20.41
N ILE A 271 18.85 15.65 20.81
CA ILE A 271 17.88 16.21 21.76
C ILE A 271 17.49 15.14 22.78
N SER A 272 17.01 15.58 23.94
CA SER A 272 16.44 14.69 24.96
C SER A 272 14.93 14.77 24.87
N LEU A 273 14.28 13.65 24.56
CA LEU A 273 12.84 13.50 24.65
C LEU A 273 12.48 13.07 26.07
N HIS A 274 11.66 13.86 26.74
CA HIS A 274 11.10 13.55 28.04
C HIS A 274 9.63 13.14 27.86
N VAL A 275 9.25 11.98 28.38
CA VAL A 275 7.87 11.46 28.33
C VAL A 275 7.52 10.87 29.69
N GLY A 276 6.63 11.54 30.41
CA GLY A 276 6.40 11.23 31.83
C GLY A 276 7.71 11.28 32.62
N GLY A 277 8.08 10.17 33.27
CA GLY A 277 9.33 10.04 34.03
C GLY A 277 10.54 9.55 33.21
N SER A 278 10.37 9.27 31.91
CA SER A 278 11.44 8.72 31.06
C SER A 278 12.14 9.76 30.22
N ILE A 279 13.43 9.51 29.98
CA ILE A 279 14.29 10.35 29.14
C ILE A 279 14.91 9.46 28.06
N ALA A 280 14.76 9.83 26.79
CA ALA A 280 15.41 9.18 25.66
C ALA A 280 16.23 10.20 24.86
N LYS A 281 17.41 9.80 24.39
CA LYS A 281 18.21 10.60 23.46
C LYS A 281 17.79 10.28 22.03
N VAL A 282 17.46 11.30 21.25
CA VAL A 282 17.10 11.17 19.84
C VAL A 282 17.84 12.20 19.01
N ALA A 283 17.98 11.94 17.71
CA ALA A 283 18.47 12.92 16.76
C ALA A 283 17.28 13.50 15.97
N THR A 284 17.30 14.81 15.71
CA THR A 284 16.32 15.43 14.81
C THR A 284 16.43 14.84 13.41
N PRO A 285 15.31 14.59 12.72
CA PRO A 285 15.34 14.17 11.33
C PRO A 285 15.80 15.33 10.43
N ALA A 286 16.31 15.02 9.24
CA ALA A 286 16.59 16.06 8.24
C ALA A 286 15.30 16.83 7.91
N PRO A 287 15.34 18.18 7.87
CA PRO A 287 14.15 18.97 7.57
C PRO A 287 13.65 18.69 6.15
N MET A 288 12.36 18.90 5.94
CA MET A 288 11.77 18.89 4.61
C MET A 288 11.96 20.27 3.98
N ASP A 289 13.00 20.43 3.17
CA ASP A 289 13.39 21.74 2.61
C ASP A 289 12.22 22.47 1.92
N HIS A 290 11.41 21.72 1.15
CA HIS A 290 10.23 22.25 0.50
C HIS A 290 9.15 22.77 1.46
N MET A 291 9.09 22.26 2.69
CA MET A 291 8.07 22.61 3.69
C MET A 291 8.60 23.58 4.75
N LEU A 292 9.74 24.24 4.54
CA LEU A 292 10.31 25.18 5.52
C LEU A 292 9.43 26.41 5.76
N ALA A 293 8.69 26.85 4.74
CA ALA A 293 7.79 28.00 4.83
C ALA A 293 6.45 27.67 5.51
N VAL A 294 6.10 26.39 5.63
CA VAL A 294 4.86 25.94 6.27
C VAL A 294 5.05 26.03 7.78
N PRO A 295 4.19 26.76 8.52
CA PRO A 295 4.30 26.83 9.98
C PRO A 295 4.23 25.45 10.61
N CYS A 296 5.12 25.19 11.57
CA CYS A 296 5.02 23.99 12.39
C CYS A 296 3.88 24.13 13.41
N ASP A 297 3.04 23.10 13.51
CA ASP A 297 2.02 22.96 14.54
C ASP A 297 2.26 21.63 15.29
N PRO A 298 2.55 21.67 16.61
CA PRO A 298 2.81 20.46 17.38
C PRO A 298 1.56 19.58 17.53
N ILE A 299 0.36 20.16 17.58
CA ILE A 299 -0.90 19.41 17.72
C ILE A 299 -1.21 18.67 16.42
N ALA A 300 -0.98 19.32 15.27
CA ALA A 300 -1.10 18.68 13.96
C ALA A 300 -0.06 17.57 13.80
N ALA A 301 1.19 17.83 14.20
CA ALA A 301 2.26 16.82 14.20
C ALA A 301 1.90 15.60 15.06
N ALA A 302 1.39 15.80 16.28
CA ALA A 302 0.95 14.69 17.11
C ALA A 302 -0.26 13.94 16.51
N GLY A 303 -1.14 14.65 15.79
CA GLY A 303 -2.32 14.07 15.15
C GLY A 303 -2.03 13.28 13.88
N ASP A 304 -0.85 13.52 13.28
CA ASP A 304 -0.58 13.20 11.89
C ASP A 304 -1.53 13.92 10.92
N ASP A 305 -1.97 15.12 11.32
CA ASP A 305 -2.80 16.04 10.55
C ASP A 305 -1.91 16.78 9.52
N TYR A 306 -1.25 16.03 8.65
CA TYR A 306 -0.27 16.58 7.71
C TYR A 306 -0.99 17.51 6.72
N PRO A 307 -0.45 18.71 6.42
CA PRO A 307 -1.11 19.69 5.57
C PRO A 307 -1.01 19.29 4.09
N PHE A 308 -1.72 18.23 3.70
CA PHE A 308 -1.81 17.80 2.31
C PHE A 308 -2.46 18.90 1.50
N PRO A 309 -1.79 19.43 0.46
CA PRO A 309 -2.31 20.59 -0.22
C PRO A 309 -3.48 20.23 -1.12
N ALA A 310 -4.52 21.05 -1.12
CA ALA A 310 -5.62 20.95 -2.09
C ALA A 310 -5.16 21.33 -3.51
N GLU A 311 -4.01 22.01 -3.65
CA GLU A 311 -3.49 22.50 -4.93
C GLU A 311 -2.06 21.99 -5.19
N ILE A 312 -1.82 21.56 -6.42
CA ILE A 312 -0.50 21.26 -6.96
C ILE A 312 -0.24 22.23 -8.11
N GLN A 313 0.95 22.83 -8.16
CA GLN A 313 1.36 23.71 -9.24
C GLN A 313 2.55 23.13 -10.00
N LEU A 314 2.45 23.10 -11.32
CA LEU A 314 3.58 22.96 -12.23
C LEU A 314 4.01 24.35 -12.70
N SER A 315 5.30 24.60 -12.69
CA SER A 315 5.88 25.88 -13.09
C SER A 315 7.07 25.66 -14.01
N PHE A 316 7.20 26.53 -15.00
CA PHE A 316 8.18 26.41 -16.06
C PHE A 316 9.01 27.69 -16.16
N THR A 317 10.31 27.54 -16.37
CA THR A 317 11.10 28.61 -16.98
C THR A 317 10.65 28.82 -18.43
N ALA A 318 10.98 29.97 -19.02
CA ALA A 318 10.60 30.25 -20.41
C ALA A 318 11.13 29.19 -21.41
N ALA A 319 12.31 28.60 -21.14
CA ALA A 319 12.88 27.56 -21.99
C ALA A 319 12.12 26.22 -21.83
N GLU A 320 11.81 25.84 -20.59
CA GLU A 320 11.03 24.62 -20.31
C GLU A 320 9.61 24.73 -20.87
N ARG A 321 8.98 25.91 -20.75
CA ARG A 321 7.64 26.17 -21.30
C ARG A 321 7.59 26.00 -22.81
N ALA A 322 8.62 26.47 -23.53
CA ALA A 322 8.68 26.29 -24.98
C ALA A 322 8.77 24.81 -25.41
N ILE A 323 9.46 23.99 -24.62
CA ILE A 323 9.50 22.53 -24.82
C ILE A 323 8.11 21.94 -24.53
N TYR A 324 7.54 22.26 -23.37
CA TYR A 324 6.20 21.85 -22.99
C TYR A 324 5.16 22.15 -24.07
N ASP A 325 5.10 23.39 -24.56
CA ASP A 325 4.13 23.80 -25.59
C ASP A 325 4.32 23.02 -26.91
N THR A 326 5.57 22.71 -27.26
CA THR A 326 5.89 21.91 -28.45
C THR A 326 5.35 20.49 -28.30
N LEU A 327 5.63 19.84 -27.17
CA LEU A 327 5.15 18.49 -26.88
C LEU A 327 3.62 18.48 -26.76
N TYR A 328 3.03 19.51 -26.16
CA TYR A 328 1.58 19.65 -26.00
C TYR A 328 0.88 19.71 -27.36
N SER A 329 1.41 20.50 -28.29
CA SER A 329 0.84 20.65 -29.64
C SER A 329 0.98 19.39 -30.51
N THR A 330 1.93 18.51 -30.17
CA THR A 330 2.21 17.28 -30.90
C THR A 330 1.68 16.02 -30.19
N ASN A 331 1.02 16.18 -29.03
CA ASN A 331 0.55 15.08 -28.19
C ASN A 331 1.66 14.05 -27.90
N SER A 332 2.87 14.54 -27.62
CA SER A 332 4.05 13.71 -27.41
C SER A 332 4.22 13.31 -25.94
N ASP A 333 4.54 12.05 -25.70
CA ASP A 333 4.86 11.48 -24.39
C ASP A 333 6.34 11.61 -24.00
N GLU A 334 7.11 12.48 -24.67
CA GLU A 334 8.50 12.74 -24.31
C GLU A 334 8.61 13.50 -22.98
N ASP A 335 9.69 13.22 -22.23
CA ASP A 335 9.96 13.87 -20.96
C ASP A 335 10.33 15.35 -21.14
N PHE A 336 9.88 16.18 -20.20
CA PHE A 336 10.23 17.59 -20.08
C PHE A 336 10.50 17.97 -18.62
N LYS A 337 11.25 19.05 -18.42
CA LYS A 337 11.57 19.59 -17.09
C LYS A 337 10.50 20.58 -16.62
N THR A 338 10.25 20.58 -15.32
CA THR A 338 9.30 21.49 -14.65
C THR A 338 9.69 21.65 -13.18
N SER A 339 8.96 22.46 -12.42
CA SER A 339 9.02 22.48 -10.96
C SER A 339 7.64 22.28 -10.36
N VAL A 340 7.54 21.38 -9.38
CA VAL A 340 6.32 21.05 -8.64
C VAL A 340 6.27 21.84 -7.35
N THR A 341 5.16 22.53 -7.09
CA THR A 341 4.86 23.13 -5.79
C THR A 341 3.65 22.45 -5.18
N LEU A 342 3.79 21.99 -3.94
CA LEU A 342 2.75 21.33 -3.14
C LEU A 342 2.16 22.36 -2.17
N GLY A 343 1.05 23.00 -2.52
CA GLY A 343 0.45 24.08 -1.72
C GLY A 343 1.36 25.30 -1.55
N ILE A 344 1.67 25.68 -0.31
CA ILE A 344 2.53 26.84 0.00
C ILE A 344 4.03 26.50 0.13
N SER A 345 4.44 25.31 -0.33
CA SER A 345 5.83 24.87 -0.29
C SER A 345 6.72 25.64 -1.28
N THR A 346 8.03 25.46 -1.19
CA THR A 346 8.94 25.95 -2.24
C THR A 346 8.90 25.01 -3.45
N PRO A 347 9.08 25.53 -4.68
CA PRO A 347 9.14 24.70 -5.88
C PRO A 347 10.23 23.62 -5.80
N ILE A 348 9.91 22.43 -6.30
CA ILE A 348 10.77 21.24 -6.32
C ILE A 348 11.07 20.92 -7.79
N PRO A 349 12.34 20.88 -8.21
CA PRO A 349 12.67 20.43 -9.57
C PRO A 349 12.08 19.06 -9.87
N ALA A 350 11.56 18.89 -11.08
CA ALA A 350 10.89 17.67 -11.49
C ALA A 350 11.06 17.41 -12.99
N GLU A 351 10.82 16.16 -13.36
CA GLU A 351 10.63 15.70 -14.72
C GLU A 351 9.20 15.20 -14.87
N ALA A 352 8.58 15.47 -16.01
CA ALA A 352 7.23 15.01 -16.31
C ALA A 352 7.07 14.68 -17.79
N HIS A 353 6.08 13.86 -18.12
CA HIS A 353 5.58 13.64 -19.48
C HIS A 353 4.06 13.54 -19.47
N PHE A 354 3.42 13.70 -20.64
CA PHE A 354 1.98 13.46 -20.76
C PHE A 354 1.66 11.98 -20.66
N HIS A 355 0.64 11.66 -19.87
CA HIS A 355 0.27 10.30 -19.52
C HIS A 355 -1.03 9.86 -20.21
N GLY A 356 -1.08 8.57 -20.57
CA GLY A 356 -2.20 7.90 -21.24
C GLY A 356 -2.03 7.83 -22.76
N GLN A 357 -2.99 7.20 -23.45
CA GLN A 357 -2.99 7.09 -24.92
C GLN A 357 -4.13 7.91 -25.52
N SER A 358 -5.37 7.61 -25.15
CA SER A 358 -6.59 8.34 -25.55
C SER A 358 -6.62 9.76 -24.95
N SER A 359 -6.20 9.90 -23.70
CA SER A 359 -6.13 11.19 -22.98
C SER A 359 -5.10 12.16 -23.56
N LEU A 360 -4.13 11.71 -24.37
CA LEU A 360 -3.20 12.59 -25.06
C LEU A 360 -3.92 13.54 -26.02
N GLY A 361 -5.12 13.20 -26.50
CA GLY A 361 -5.94 14.09 -27.33
C GLY A 361 -6.67 15.18 -26.56
N CYS A 362 -6.78 15.06 -25.23
CA CYS A 362 -7.54 16.00 -24.41
C CYS A 362 -6.87 17.37 -24.34
N GLN A 363 -7.69 18.41 -24.07
CA GLN A 363 -7.18 19.74 -23.81
C GLN A 363 -6.46 19.76 -22.47
N ARG A 364 -7.08 19.21 -21.42
CA ARG A 364 -6.39 19.01 -20.14
C ARG A 364 -5.60 17.71 -20.17
N LYS A 365 -4.28 17.83 -20.19
CA LYS A 365 -3.37 16.68 -20.21
C LYS A 365 -3.31 16.01 -18.84
N SER A 366 -3.17 14.69 -18.83
CA SER A 366 -2.70 13.92 -17.68
C SER A 366 -1.18 13.90 -17.65
N PHE A 367 -0.58 13.72 -16.48
CA PHE A 367 0.87 13.76 -16.28
C PHE A 367 1.38 12.56 -15.50
N SER A 368 2.55 12.07 -15.88
CA SER A 368 3.44 11.32 -14.99
C SER A 368 4.49 12.29 -14.47
N VAL A 369 4.65 12.37 -13.15
CA VAL A 369 5.53 13.35 -12.50
C VAL A 369 6.57 12.62 -11.66
N HIS A 370 7.83 13.04 -11.76
CA HIS A 370 8.95 12.58 -10.97
C HIS A 370 9.68 13.77 -10.35
N MET A 371 9.52 13.96 -9.03
CA MET A 371 10.19 15.01 -8.28
C MET A 371 11.63 14.62 -7.97
N GLU A 372 12.58 15.54 -8.14
CA GLU A 372 13.98 15.27 -7.80
C GLU A 372 14.18 15.16 -6.27
N GLY A 373 15.09 14.29 -5.84
CA GLY A 373 15.53 14.16 -4.45
C GLY A 373 14.87 13.02 -3.68
N LYS A 374 14.55 13.25 -2.40
CA LYS A 374 14.01 12.22 -1.50
C LYS A 374 12.50 12.04 -1.70
N ARG A 375 11.98 10.87 -1.33
CA ARG A 375 10.53 10.62 -1.23
C ARG A 375 9.86 11.60 -0.27
N ARG A 376 8.62 12.01 -0.57
CA ARG A 376 7.89 13.06 0.15
C ARG A 376 6.43 12.67 0.40
N ARG A 377 5.86 13.18 1.49
CA ARG A 377 4.43 12.99 1.79
C ARG A 377 3.61 14.02 1.02
N TRP A 378 2.79 13.54 0.10
CA TRP A 378 1.88 14.37 -0.72
C TRP A 378 0.41 13.91 -0.62
N MET A 379 0.15 12.79 0.06
CA MET A 379 -1.16 12.31 0.49
C MET A 379 -1.04 11.41 1.75
N PRO A 380 -2.14 11.11 2.45
CA PRO A 380 -2.12 10.19 3.60
C PRO A 380 -1.45 8.86 3.25
N GLU A 381 -0.67 8.31 4.20
CA GLU A 381 0.04 7.02 4.10
C GLU A 381 1.08 6.88 2.98
N VAL A 382 1.17 7.82 2.04
CA VAL A 382 2.13 7.77 0.92
C VAL A 382 3.30 8.70 1.18
N ALA A 383 4.49 8.18 0.90
CA ALA A 383 5.72 8.94 0.84
C ALA A 383 6.54 8.48 -0.36
N ASP A 384 6.37 9.16 -1.49
CA ASP A 384 7.01 8.84 -2.77
C ASP A 384 7.48 10.12 -3.48
N ASP A 385 8.25 9.94 -4.55
CA ASP A 385 8.73 11.00 -5.43
C ASP A 385 8.08 10.96 -6.83
N ARG A 386 7.24 9.95 -7.09
CA ARG A 386 6.54 9.75 -8.36
C ARG A 386 5.05 9.58 -8.15
N PHE A 387 4.26 10.17 -9.04
CA PHE A 387 2.80 10.07 -9.04
C PHE A 387 2.22 10.44 -10.41
N PHE A 388 0.96 10.08 -10.61
CA PHE A 388 0.16 10.54 -11.74
C PHE A 388 -0.71 11.72 -11.33
N LEU A 389 -0.92 12.66 -12.26
CA LEU A 389 -1.98 13.66 -12.21
C LEU A 389 -2.91 13.36 -13.38
N ILE A 390 -4.05 12.74 -13.10
CA ILE A 390 -5.02 12.32 -14.11
C ILE A 390 -6.07 13.43 -14.27
N SER A 391 -6.21 13.97 -15.48
CA SER A 391 -7.20 15.02 -15.77
C SER A 391 -8.63 14.49 -15.79
N MET A 392 -8.78 13.16 -15.89
CA MET A 392 -10.05 12.44 -16.05
C MET A 392 -10.88 13.07 -17.18
N CYS A 393 -10.25 13.45 -18.29
CA CYS A 393 -10.95 14.15 -19.37
C CYS A 393 -11.98 13.28 -20.10
N LEU A 394 -11.88 11.95 -20.00
CA LEU A 394 -12.84 11.00 -20.58
C LEU A 394 -13.99 10.70 -19.61
N ASP A 395 -13.72 10.67 -18.30
CA ASP A 395 -14.72 10.79 -17.24
C ASP A 395 -15.09 12.27 -17.03
N THR A 396 -15.84 12.83 -17.98
CA THR A 396 -16.18 14.26 -18.07
C THR A 396 -16.88 14.87 -16.84
N ARG A 397 -17.32 14.05 -15.88
CA ARG A 397 -17.92 14.49 -14.60
C ARG A 397 -17.01 14.22 -13.39
N TYR A 398 -15.83 13.65 -13.62
CA TYR A 398 -14.70 13.56 -12.69
C TYR A 398 -14.95 12.69 -11.46
N PHE A 399 -15.78 11.65 -11.56
CA PHE A 399 -16.11 10.81 -10.40
C PHE A 399 -16.19 9.31 -10.66
N GLY A 400 -16.43 8.86 -11.90
CA GLY A 400 -16.56 7.45 -12.27
C GLY A 400 -15.31 6.65 -11.89
N GLN A 401 -14.14 7.11 -12.34
CA GLN A 401 -12.85 6.49 -12.02
C GLN A 401 -12.65 6.36 -10.51
N VAL A 402 -12.79 7.48 -9.80
CA VAL A 402 -12.57 7.55 -8.35
C VAL A 402 -13.53 6.65 -7.58
N TRP A 403 -14.80 6.59 -8.01
CA TRP A 403 -15.81 5.75 -7.37
C TRP A 403 -15.54 4.27 -7.62
N GLY A 404 -15.26 3.87 -8.86
CA GLY A 404 -14.91 2.48 -9.21
C GLY A 404 -13.69 1.98 -8.44
N GLU A 405 -12.61 2.76 -8.43
CA GLU A 405 -11.37 2.42 -7.71
C GLU A 405 -11.57 2.35 -6.20
N ARG A 406 -12.43 3.18 -5.60
CA ARG A 406 -12.78 3.07 -4.16
C ARG A 406 -13.54 1.79 -3.84
N LEU A 407 -14.44 1.37 -4.72
CA LEU A 407 -15.15 0.10 -4.56
C LEU A 407 -14.15 -1.07 -4.62
N LEU A 408 -13.21 -1.04 -5.56
CA LEU A 408 -12.11 -2.01 -5.61
C LEU A 408 -11.23 -1.96 -4.36
N ALA A 409 -10.83 -0.77 -3.90
CA ALA A 409 -10.03 -0.59 -2.68
C ALA A 409 -10.74 -1.18 -1.45
N SER A 410 -12.06 -1.00 -1.33
CA SER A 410 -12.87 -1.57 -0.24
C SER A 410 -12.89 -3.11 -0.22
N LEU A 411 -12.53 -3.74 -1.34
CA LEU A 411 -12.41 -5.19 -1.53
C LEU A 411 -10.94 -5.67 -1.55
N GLY A 412 -9.98 -4.78 -1.33
CA GLY A 412 -8.55 -5.09 -1.40
C GLY A 412 -8.00 -5.28 -2.82
N LEU A 413 -8.70 -4.76 -3.84
CA LEU A 413 -8.38 -4.94 -5.27
C LEU A 413 -7.78 -3.68 -5.93
N PHE A 414 -7.51 -2.63 -5.14
CA PHE A 414 -6.85 -1.41 -5.59
C PHE A 414 -5.89 -0.88 -4.51
N PRO A 415 -4.63 -1.32 -4.52
CA PRO A 415 -3.59 -0.82 -3.62
C PRO A 415 -3.27 0.67 -3.75
N PRO A 416 -3.24 1.29 -4.96
CA PRO A 416 -2.86 2.69 -5.07
C PRO A 416 -3.72 3.62 -4.21
N ARG A 417 -3.08 4.66 -3.67
CA ARG A 417 -3.78 5.74 -2.98
C ARG A 417 -4.05 6.89 -3.93
N GLN A 418 -5.15 7.58 -3.70
CA GLN A 418 -5.57 8.70 -4.54
C GLN A 418 -6.41 9.73 -3.80
N ARG A 419 -6.41 10.95 -4.34
CA ARG A 419 -7.29 12.04 -3.88
C ARG A 419 -7.44 13.11 -4.96
N TYR A 420 -8.48 13.92 -4.86
CA TYR A 420 -8.61 15.09 -5.70
C TYR A 420 -7.61 16.19 -5.33
N VAL A 421 -7.17 16.92 -6.33
CA VAL A 421 -6.38 18.16 -6.23
C VAL A 421 -6.84 19.15 -7.30
N ARG A 422 -6.61 20.43 -7.07
CA ARG A 422 -6.59 21.44 -8.12
C ARG A 422 -5.20 21.48 -8.73
N LEU A 423 -5.12 21.50 -10.07
CA LEU A 423 -3.85 21.70 -10.75
C LEU A 423 -3.74 23.14 -11.25
N ARG A 424 -2.57 23.77 -11.06
CA ARG A 424 -2.19 25.00 -11.75
C ARG A 424 -0.96 24.79 -12.62
N ILE A 425 -0.95 25.41 -13.80
CA ILE A 425 0.22 25.44 -14.70
C ILE A 425 0.59 26.91 -14.92
N ASP A 426 1.78 27.31 -14.46
CA ASP A 426 2.24 28.71 -14.49
C ASP A 426 1.21 29.71 -13.89
N GLY A 427 0.48 29.25 -12.86
CA GLY A 427 -0.56 30.01 -12.17
C GLY A 427 -1.96 29.88 -12.78
N GLU A 428 -2.10 29.35 -14.00
CA GLU A 428 -3.40 29.13 -14.65
C GLU A 428 -4.08 27.88 -14.09
N ASN A 429 -5.32 28.03 -13.63
CA ASN A 429 -6.13 26.92 -13.12
C ASN A 429 -6.48 25.94 -14.25
N GLN A 430 -6.17 24.67 -14.04
CA GLN A 430 -6.50 23.56 -14.94
C GLN A 430 -7.68 22.73 -14.42
N GLY A 431 -8.35 23.17 -13.36
CA GLY A 431 -9.51 22.50 -12.79
C GLY A 431 -9.13 21.36 -11.85
N VAL A 432 -10.02 20.36 -11.78
CA VAL A 432 -9.91 19.19 -10.91
C VAL A 432 -9.04 18.13 -11.58
N TYR A 433 -8.12 17.56 -10.80
CA TYR A 433 -7.27 16.44 -11.15
C TYR A 433 -7.34 15.37 -10.07
N LEU A 434 -7.08 14.13 -10.44
CA LEU A 434 -6.86 13.03 -9.53
C LEU A 434 -5.35 12.82 -9.39
N VAL A 435 -4.81 12.98 -8.19
CA VAL A 435 -3.43 12.56 -7.91
C VAL A 435 -3.44 11.10 -7.48
N VAL A 436 -2.68 10.25 -8.16
CA VAL A 436 -2.67 8.78 -7.94
C VAL A 436 -1.24 8.30 -7.74
N GLN A 437 -1.04 7.43 -6.75
CA GLN A 437 0.23 6.73 -6.57
C GLN A 437 0.46 5.79 -7.76
N ARG A 438 1.69 5.71 -8.28
CA ARG A 438 1.99 4.76 -9.37
C ARG A 438 1.70 3.33 -8.91
N PRO A 439 1.00 2.49 -9.71
CA PRO A 439 0.60 1.16 -9.29
C PRO A 439 1.76 0.26 -8.83
N GLU A 440 2.86 0.26 -9.57
CA GLU A 440 4.06 -0.49 -9.22
C GLU A 440 4.75 0.02 -7.96
N ASP A 441 4.71 1.32 -7.69
CA ASP A 441 5.30 1.90 -6.48
C ASP A 441 4.43 1.61 -5.26
N ALA A 442 3.10 1.67 -5.42
CA ALA A 442 2.12 1.29 -4.40
C ALA A 442 2.33 -0.17 -3.98
N VAL A 443 2.30 -1.10 -4.94
CA VAL A 443 2.46 -2.54 -4.68
C VAL A 443 3.82 -2.85 -4.06
N ARG A 444 4.91 -2.23 -4.54
CA ARG A 444 6.25 -2.50 -3.99
C ARG A 444 6.47 -1.92 -2.60
N THR A 445 5.85 -0.77 -2.31
CA THR A 445 5.96 -0.13 -1.00
C THR A 445 5.09 -0.84 0.02
N ASP A 446 3.90 -1.27 -0.37
CA ASP A 446 2.99 -1.98 0.53
C ASP A 446 3.33 -3.45 0.69
N GLY A 447 3.70 -4.13 -0.39
CA GLY A 447 3.83 -5.58 -0.43
C GLY A 447 5.17 -6.12 0.09
N ALA A 448 5.22 -7.45 0.25
CA ALA A 448 6.41 -8.17 0.69
C ALA A 448 6.97 -9.07 -0.42
N GLY A 449 8.27 -8.97 -0.71
CA GLY A 449 8.92 -9.87 -1.67
C GLY A 449 8.37 -9.77 -3.09
N VAL A 450 7.88 -8.59 -3.48
CA VAL A 450 7.39 -8.31 -4.85
C VAL A 450 8.55 -8.47 -5.84
N VAL A 451 8.36 -9.33 -6.84
CA VAL A 451 9.33 -9.66 -7.88
C VAL A 451 8.93 -9.18 -9.26
N SER A 452 7.65 -8.93 -9.52
CA SER A 452 7.18 -8.33 -10.77
C SER A 452 5.89 -7.53 -10.59
N VAL A 453 5.68 -6.55 -11.48
CA VAL A 453 4.42 -5.83 -11.70
C VAL A 453 4.25 -5.68 -13.21
N ILE A 454 3.12 -6.16 -13.73
CA ILE A 454 2.85 -6.29 -15.17
C ILE A 454 1.46 -5.73 -15.45
N ARG A 455 1.33 -4.78 -16.37
CA ARG A 455 0.03 -4.41 -16.93
C ARG A 455 -0.40 -5.49 -17.91
N ARG A 456 -1.65 -5.92 -17.81
CA ARG A 456 -2.26 -6.92 -18.68
C ARG A 456 -2.07 -6.54 -20.14
N ARG A 457 -1.93 -7.56 -20.98
CA ARG A 457 -1.85 -7.40 -22.43
C ARG A 457 -3.20 -6.98 -23.01
N TYR A 458 -3.14 -6.20 -24.08
CA TYR A 458 -4.28 -5.94 -24.92
C TYR A 458 -4.46 -7.11 -25.92
N ASP A 459 -5.10 -8.18 -25.44
CA ASP A 459 -5.19 -9.49 -26.12
C ASP A 459 -5.81 -9.41 -27.54
N ILE A 460 -6.77 -8.50 -27.75
CA ILE A 460 -7.48 -8.37 -29.04
C ILE A 460 -6.55 -7.95 -30.18
N GLN A 461 -5.58 -7.07 -29.92
CA GLN A 461 -4.62 -6.62 -30.93
C GLN A 461 -3.29 -7.41 -30.87
N GLY A 462 -3.19 -8.39 -29.97
CA GLY A 462 -1.97 -9.17 -29.77
C GLY A 462 -0.80 -8.33 -29.27
N GLU A 463 -1.09 -7.23 -28.57
CA GLU A 463 -0.04 -6.43 -27.94
C GLU A 463 0.55 -7.19 -26.75
N PRO A 464 1.86 -7.14 -26.52
CA PRO A 464 2.46 -7.80 -25.39
C PRO A 464 2.04 -7.13 -24.08
N ALA A 465 2.09 -7.89 -22.99
CA ALA A 465 1.95 -7.33 -21.65
C ALA A 465 3.10 -6.35 -21.36
N GLU A 466 2.84 -5.33 -20.55
CA GLU A 466 3.83 -4.31 -20.21
C GLU A 466 4.42 -4.57 -18.82
N VAL A 467 5.73 -4.81 -18.74
CA VAL A 467 6.39 -4.96 -17.43
C VAL A 467 6.73 -3.59 -16.86
N LYS A 468 6.10 -3.24 -15.73
CA LYS A 468 6.41 -2.02 -14.96
C LYS A 468 7.53 -2.25 -13.94
N TYR A 469 7.68 -3.48 -13.46
CA TYR A 469 8.76 -3.90 -12.59
C TYR A 469 9.04 -5.40 -12.80
N PRO A 470 10.30 -5.86 -12.81
CA PRO A 470 11.54 -5.09 -12.65
C PRO A 470 11.94 -4.33 -13.93
N GLU A 471 13.01 -3.53 -13.86
CA GLU A 471 13.56 -2.79 -15.01
C GLU A 471 14.73 -3.53 -15.71
N ASP A 472 15.35 -4.50 -15.02
CA ASP A 472 16.49 -5.28 -15.56
C ASP A 472 16.04 -6.24 -16.68
N PRO A 473 16.65 -6.23 -17.89
CA PRO A 473 16.13 -6.97 -19.04
C PRO A 473 16.00 -8.51 -18.86
N PRO A 474 16.97 -9.22 -18.26
CA PRO A 474 16.78 -10.62 -17.88
C PRO A 474 15.58 -10.84 -16.95
N ALA A 475 15.42 -10.00 -15.93
CA ALA A 475 14.33 -10.13 -14.97
C ALA A 475 12.97 -9.75 -15.58
N VAL A 476 12.93 -8.76 -16.49
CA VAL A 476 11.75 -8.43 -17.34
C VAL A 476 11.34 -9.65 -18.17
N SER A 477 12.31 -10.31 -18.81
CA SER A 477 12.03 -11.49 -19.63
C SER A 477 11.48 -12.65 -18.81
N ALA A 478 12.03 -12.88 -17.62
CA ALA A 478 11.50 -13.87 -16.67
C ALA A 478 10.09 -13.52 -16.21
N ALA A 479 9.80 -12.22 -15.99
CA ALA A 479 8.49 -11.76 -15.57
C ALA A 479 7.42 -11.97 -16.64
N LEU A 480 7.73 -11.63 -17.89
CA LEU A 480 6.85 -11.94 -19.03
C LEU A 480 6.59 -13.43 -19.17
N ALA A 481 7.65 -14.26 -19.09
CA ALA A 481 7.51 -15.70 -19.20
C ALA A 481 6.59 -16.28 -18.10
N ALA A 482 6.76 -15.85 -16.84
CA ALA A 482 5.92 -16.28 -15.74
C ALA A 482 4.44 -15.87 -15.91
N TYR A 483 4.19 -14.67 -16.44
CA TYR A 483 2.84 -14.20 -16.74
C TYR A 483 2.20 -14.94 -17.93
N ASP A 484 2.98 -15.22 -18.98
CA ASP A 484 2.52 -16.00 -20.11
C ASP A 484 2.19 -17.44 -19.73
N GLU A 485 3.00 -18.07 -18.87
CA GLU A 485 2.67 -19.37 -18.28
C GLU A 485 1.35 -19.35 -17.52
N LEU A 486 1.11 -18.32 -16.69
CA LEU A 486 -0.13 -18.16 -15.94
C LEU A 486 -1.35 -18.07 -16.88
N ALA A 487 -1.29 -17.20 -17.89
CA ALA A 487 -2.40 -17.05 -18.83
C ALA A 487 -2.60 -18.29 -19.72
N ALA A 488 -1.52 -19.02 -20.02
CA ALA A 488 -1.59 -20.25 -20.80
C ALA A 488 -2.43 -21.34 -20.09
N ILE A 489 -2.40 -21.42 -18.76
CA ILE A 489 -3.22 -22.38 -17.99
C ILE A 489 -4.70 -22.29 -18.41
N ALA A 490 -5.23 -21.06 -18.52
CA ALA A 490 -6.61 -20.80 -18.91
C ALA A 490 -6.98 -21.26 -20.32
N THR A 491 -6.01 -21.56 -21.19
CA THR A 491 -6.25 -21.99 -22.58
C THR A 491 -5.69 -23.38 -22.92
N THR A 492 -4.68 -23.88 -22.21
CA THR A 492 -3.98 -25.12 -22.54
C THR A 492 -4.18 -26.25 -21.52
N ALA A 493 -4.42 -25.93 -20.24
CA ALA A 493 -4.59 -26.98 -19.23
C ALA A 493 -5.90 -27.76 -19.45
N PRO A 494 -5.96 -29.06 -19.07
CA PRO A 494 -7.21 -29.82 -19.08
C PRO A 494 -8.29 -29.15 -18.22
N SER A 495 -9.54 -29.17 -18.68
CA SER A 495 -10.68 -28.50 -18.01
C SER A 495 -10.78 -28.76 -16.50
N ALA A 496 -10.51 -30.00 -16.09
CA ALA A 496 -10.57 -30.46 -14.70
C ALA A 496 -9.41 -29.96 -13.83
N ASP A 497 -8.29 -29.54 -14.43
CA ASP A 497 -7.07 -29.17 -13.72
C ASP A 497 -6.89 -27.64 -13.63
N ILE A 498 -7.53 -26.87 -14.54
CA ILE A 498 -7.40 -25.40 -14.64
C ILE A 498 -7.52 -24.71 -13.27
N ALA A 499 -8.55 -25.04 -12.49
CA ALA A 499 -8.78 -24.39 -11.19
C ALA A 499 -7.60 -24.61 -10.25
N SER A 500 -7.15 -25.85 -10.10
CA SER A 500 -6.03 -26.20 -9.22
C SER A 500 -4.68 -25.64 -9.69
N GLU A 501 -4.45 -25.60 -11.00
CA GLU A 501 -3.22 -25.03 -11.58
C GLU A 501 -3.17 -23.50 -11.40
N LEU A 502 -4.29 -22.80 -11.62
CA LEU A 502 -4.39 -21.37 -11.35
C LEU A 502 -4.21 -21.08 -9.86
N ASP A 503 -4.84 -21.86 -8.98
CA ASP A 503 -4.73 -21.72 -7.53
C ASP A 503 -3.30 -21.84 -6.98
N ALA A 504 -2.40 -22.47 -7.72
CA ALA A 504 -1.00 -22.58 -7.36
C ALA A 504 -0.20 -21.32 -7.76
N ARG A 505 -0.71 -20.50 -8.69
CA ARG A 505 0.02 -19.42 -9.38
C ARG A 505 -0.61 -18.03 -9.21
N ILE A 506 -1.89 -17.92 -8.85
CA ILE A 506 -2.60 -16.65 -8.66
C ILE A 506 -3.61 -16.74 -7.51
N ASP A 507 -3.86 -15.62 -6.85
CA ASP A 507 -5.06 -15.42 -6.03
C ASP A 507 -6.31 -15.37 -6.91
N LEU A 508 -6.80 -16.56 -7.26
CA LEU A 508 -7.92 -16.71 -8.19
C LEU A 508 -9.21 -16.07 -7.64
N ASP A 509 -9.46 -16.14 -6.33
CA ASP A 509 -10.67 -15.55 -5.76
C ASP A 509 -10.65 -14.01 -5.85
N ALA A 510 -9.52 -13.36 -5.57
CA ALA A 510 -9.38 -11.93 -5.77
C ALA A 510 -9.59 -11.53 -7.24
N TYR A 511 -9.01 -12.31 -8.17
CA TYR A 511 -9.19 -12.08 -9.61
C TYR A 511 -10.67 -12.18 -10.03
N LEU A 512 -11.37 -13.21 -9.57
CA LEU A 512 -12.79 -13.41 -9.87
C LEU A 512 -13.69 -12.33 -9.23
N ARG A 513 -13.31 -11.81 -8.05
CA ARG A 513 -13.99 -10.65 -7.44
C ARG A 513 -13.79 -9.38 -8.27
N TRP A 514 -12.60 -9.16 -8.82
CA TRP A 514 -12.36 -8.04 -9.74
C TRP A 514 -13.25 -8.14 -11.00
N LEU A 515 -13.35 -9.32 -11.62
CA LEU A 515 -14.29 -9.53 -12.74
C LEU A 515 -15.75 -9.28 -12.35
N ALA A 516 -16.15 -9.72 -11.16
CA ALA A 516 -17.50 -9.50 -10.64
C ALA A 516 -17.81 -8.00 -10.41
N VAL A 517 -16.84 -7.21 -9.94
CA VAL A 517 -17.00 -5.75 -9.81
C VAL A 517 -17.19 -5.09 -11.18
N ASN A 518 -16.36 -5.43 -12.16
CA ASN A 518 -16.52 -4.91 -13.53
C ASN A 518 -17.87 -5.32 -14.14
N SER A 519 -18.37 -6.52 -13.81
CA SER A 519 -19.70 -6.97 -14.26
C SER A 519 -20.88 -6.27 -13.58
N LEU A 520 -20.70 -5.88 -12.31
CA LEU A 520 -21.66 -5.06 -11.56
C LEU A 520 -21.71 -3.62 -12.06
N LEU A 521 -20.55 -3.02 -12.31
CA LEU A 521 -20.44 -1.62 -12.75
C LEU A 521 -20.54 -1.46 -14.27
N GLN A 522 -20.68 -2.57 -14.99
CA GLN A 522 -20.68 -2.63 -16.45
C GLN A 522 -19.52 -1.81 -17.04
N ASN A 523 -18.29 -2.06 -16.56
CA ASN A 523 -17.10 -1.39 -17.08
C ASN A 523 -16.87 -1.83 -18.54
N GLY A 524 -16.94 -0.88 -19.47
CA GLY A 524 -16.87 -1.16 -20.90
C GLY A 524 -15.47 -1.46 -21.41
N ASP A 525 -14.42 -0.98 -20.74
CA ASP A 525 -13.04 -1.06 -21.25
C ASP A 525 -12.05 -1.46 -20.15
N PHE A 526 -12.12 -2.71 -19.68
CA PHE A 526 -11.18 -3.24 -18.68
C PHE A 526 -10.24 -4.32 -19.21
N ILE A 527 -10.13 -4.46 -20.54
CA ILE A 527 -9.39 -5.57 -21.15
C ILE A 527 -7.90 -5.55 -20.76
N ASP A 528 -7.26 -4.39 -20.75
CA ASP A 528 -5.88 -4.17 -20.29
C ASP A 528 -5.80 -3.37 -18.98
N GLU A 529 -6.95 -3.00 -18.40
CA GLU A 529 -7.05 -2.24 -17.14
C GLU A 529 -6.98 -3.13 -15.88
N ALA A 530 -5.97 -4.00 -15.90
CA ALA A 530 -5.55 -4.80 -14.79
C ALA A 530 -4.02 -4.85 -14.71
N PHE A 531 -3.51 -4.77 -13.50
CA PHE A 531 -2.13 -5.14 -13.22
C PHE A 531 -2.08 -6.48 -12.51
N PHE A 532 -1.09 -7.29 -12.87
CA PHE A 532 -0.69 -8.50 -12.17
C PHE A 532 0.65 -8.26 -11.51
N TYR A 533 0.71 -8.45 -10.21
CA TYR A 533 1.99 -8.39 -9.49
C TYR A 533 2.27 -9.74 -8.84
N ALA A 534 3.53 -10.16 -8.87
CA ALA A 534 3.95 -11.41 -8.28
C ALA A 534 4.84 -11.18 -7.06
N SER A 535 4.64 -12.01 -6.03
CA SER A 535 5.54 -12.15 -4.90
C SER A 535 6.25 -13.50 -4.94
N ALA A 536 7.49 -13.55 -4.43
CA ALA A 536 8.26 -14.79 -4.31
C ALA A 536 7.81 -15.62 -3.10
N GLU A 537 6.68 -16.29 -3.22
CA GLU A 537 6.11 -17.18 -2.20
C GLU A 537 6.62 -18.61 -2.36
N ASN A 538 7.23 -19.15 -1.30
CA ASN A 538 7.83 -20.48 -1.26
C ASN A 538 8.81 -20.72 -2.43
N ASN A 539 9.55 -19.67 -2.81
CA ASN A 539 10.44 -19.64 -3.99
C ASN A 539 9.74 -19.82 -5.35
N ALA A 540 8.41 -19.72 -5.39
CA ALA A 540 7.60 -19.67 -6.60
C ALA A 540 6.97 -18.28 -6.75
N TRP A 541 6.54 -17.95 -7.97
CA TRP A 541 5.87 -16.69 -8.23
C TRP A 541 4.38 -16.88 -8.04
N PHE A 542 3.80 -16.15 -7.10
CA PHE A 542 2.37 -16.13 -6.86
C PHE A 542 1.83 -14.75 -7.22
N HIS A 543 0.89 -14.71 -8.15
CA HIS A 543 0.34 -13.48 -8.71
C HIS A 543 -0.89 -13.03 -7.92
N ARG A 544 -1.12 -11.72 -7.93
CA ARG A 544 -2.37 -11.09 -7.53
C ARG A 544 -2.75 -10.07 -8.60
N ALA A 545 -4.05 -9.83 -8.73
CA ALA A 545 -4.58 -8.82 -9.62
C ALA A 545 -4.94 -7.55 -8.84
N MET A 546 -4.77 -6.40 -9.49
CA MET A 546 -5.38 -5.14 -9.09
C MET A 546 -6.01 -4.48 -10.31
N GLY A 547 -7.13 -3.81 -10.11
CA GLY A 547 -7.75 -3.02 -11.18
C GLY A 547 -7.00 -1.70 -11.43
N TRP A 548 -7.29 -1.10 -12.58
CA TRP A 548 -6.83 0.22 -12.99
C TRP A 548 -7.92 0.87 -13.86
N ASP A 549 -7.84 2.19 -14.08
CA ASP A 549 -8.68 2.98 -15.01
C ASP A 549 -10.15 2.53 -15.08
N LEU A 550 -10.92 2.86 -14.04
CA LEU A 550 -12.36 2.59 -14.00
C LEU A 550 -13.18 3.79 -14.47
N ASP A 551 -12.76 4.48 -15.54
CA ASP A 551 -13.47 5.64 -16.10
C ASP A 551 -14.62 5.26 -17.06
N ASP A 552 -14.63 4.03 -17.58
CA ASP A 552 -15.63 3.51 -18.53
C ASP A 552 -16.84 2.78 -17.87
N LEU A 553 -17.32 3.29 -16.73
CA LEU A 553 -18.45 2.67 -16.02
C LEU A 553 -19.78 2.86 -16.76
N PHE A 554 -20.56 1.79 -16.85
CA PHE A 554 -21.83 1.74 -17.59
C PHE A 554 -21.71 2.16 -19.06
N SER A 555 -20.51 2.05 -19.64
CA SER A 555 -20.28 2.28 -21.07
C SER A 555 -20.42 0.96 -21.85
N ALA A 556 -20.53 1.06 -23.17
CA ALA A 556 -20.59 -0.14 -24.01
C ALA A 556 -19.23 -0.83 -24.07
N CYS A 557 -19.21 -2.16 -24.21
CA CYS A 557 -17.96 -2.89 -24.37
C CYS A 557 -17.08 -2.29 -25.48
N HIS A 558 -15.80 -2.17 -25.19
CA HIS A 558 -14.78 -1.83 -26.16
C HIS A 558 -14.91 -2.77 -27.38
N GLY A 559 -14.77 -2.20 -28.59
CA GLY A 559 -14.97 -2.95 -29.84
C GLY A 559 -16.37 -3.56 -30.02
N GLY A 560 -17.37 -3.13 -29.24
CA GLY A 560 -18.73 -3.66 -29.28
C GLY A 560 -18.90 -5.05 -28.64
N GLY A 561 -17.92 -5.51 -27.86
CA GLY A 561 -17.96 -6.81 -27.17
C GLY A 561 -17.83 -8.01 -28.10
N GLY A 562 -17.29 -7.82 -29.31
CA GLY A 562 -17.11 -8.89 -30.30
C GLY A 562 -16.16 -10.00 -29.84
N ASN A 563 -15.33 -9.74 -28.82
CA ASN A 563 -14.40 -10.71 -28.25
C ASN A 563 -14.78 -11.14 -26.83
N ALA A 564 -15.87 -10.60 -26.27
CA ALA A 564 -16.35 -10.97 -24.95
C ALA A 564 -16.74 -12.44 -24.92
N ILE A 565 -16.37 -13.14 -23.84
CA ILE A 565 -16.80 -14.52 -23.64
C ILE A 565 -18.32 -14.59 -23.62
N ILE A 566 -18.87 -15.64 -24.24
CA ILE A 566 -20.30 -15.92 -24.16
C ILE A 566 -20.55 -16.65 -22.85
N ASP A 567 -20.94 -15.89 -21.82
CA ASP A 567 -21.35 -16.45 -20.54
C ASP A 567 -22.72 -17.15 -20.67
N PRO A 568 -22.82 -18.46 -20.37
CA PRO A 568 -24.07 -19.21 -20.40
C PRO A 568 -25.21 -18.59 -19.58
N CYS A 569 -24.90 -17.85 -18.51
CA CYS A 569 -25.89 -17.20 -17.64
C CYS A 569 -25.97 -15.68 -17.84
N GLY A 570 -25.16 -15.08 -18.71
CA GLY A 570 -25.16 -13.63 -18.97
C GLY A 570 -24.83 -12.77 -17.75
N LEU A 571 -23.98 -13.27 -16.85
CA LEU A 571 -23.55 -12.63 -15.61
C LEU A 571 -22.25 -11.84 -15.76
N THR A 572 -21.40 -12.17 -16.72
CA THR A 572 -20.19 -11.38 -17.02
C THR A 572 -20.49 -10.15 -17.89
N TYR A 573 -19.59 -9.17 -17.86
CA TYR A 573 -19.59 -8.00 -18.75
C TYR A 573 -18.20 -7.81 -19.35
N CYS A 574 -18.11 -7.51 -20.65
CA CYS A 574 -16.88 -7.22 -21.44
C CYS A 574 -15.63 -8.03 -21.07
N THR A 575 -15.82 -9.30 -20.74
CA THR A 575 -14.75 -10.16 -20.23
C THR A 575 -14.03 -10.80 -21.43
N GLU A 576 -12.83 -10.29 -21.77
CA GLU A 576 -12.22 -10.51 -23.10
C GLU A 576 -10.83 -11.13 -23.10
N GLY A 577 -10.06 -11.07 -22.01
CA GLY A 577 -8.66 -11.50 -22.08
C GLY A 577 -8.44 -12.98 -21.81
N LEU A 578 -7.23 -13.46 -22.07
CA LEU A 578 -6.92 -14.89 -22.15
C LEU A 578 -7.16 -15.65 -20.83
N LEU A 579 -6.84 -15.03 -19.69
CA LEU A 579 -7.08 -15.63 -18.38
C LEU A 579 -8.58 -15.84 -18.11
N ASP A 580 -9.44 -15.02 -18.72
CA ASP A 580 -10.89 -15.09 -18.53
C ASP A 580 -11.53 -16.31 -19.21
N GLN A 581 -10.83 -16.89 -20.20
CA GLN A 581 -11.26 -18.12 -20.87
C GLN A 581 -11.40 -19.30 -19.90
N ALA A 582 -10.77 -19.22 -18.72
CA ALA A 582 -10.97 -20.19 -17.65
C ALA A 582 -12.45 -20.32 -17.24
N LEU A 583 -13.23 -19.23 -17.31
CA LEU A 583 -14.66 -19.21 -16.97
C LEU A 583 -15.49 -20.16 -17.85
N ILE A 584 -15.21 -20.22 -19.14
CA ILE A 584 -15.97 -21.09 -20.06
C ILE A 584 -15.35 -22.49 -20.19
N ARG A 585 -14.07 -22.64 -19.84
CA ARG A 585 -13.33 -23.91 -19.98
C ARG A 585 -13.35 -24.76 -18.71
N SER A 586 -13.58 -24.20 -17.53
CA SER A 586 -13.59 -24.94 -16.26
C SER A 586 -14.89 -24.68 -15.49
N PRO A 587 -15.76 -25.71 -15.35
CA PRO A 587 -16.96 -25.59 -14.52
C PRO A 587 -16.65 -25.18 -13.08
N GLU A 588 -15.53 -25.63 -12.52
CA GLU A 588 -15.11 -25.27 -11.16
C GLU A 588 -14.75 -23.78 -11.04
N VAL A 589 -13.98 -23.24 -11.99
CA VAL A 589 -13.67 -21.79 -12.01
C VAL A 589 -14.95 -20.98 -12.17
N TYR A 590 -15.87 -21.41 -13.04
CA TYR A 590 -17.15 -20.73 -13.20
C TYR A 590 -17.99 -20.74 -11.91
N GLN A 591 -18.06 -21.87 -11.19
CA GLN A 591 -18.75 -21.92 -9.89
C GLN A 591 -18.11 -20.97 -8.87
N ARG A 592 -16.78 -20.85 -8.85
CA ARG A 592 -16.10 -19.85 -8.01
C ARG A 592 -16.39 -18.42 -8.43
N TYR A 593 -16.55 -18.16 -9.73
CA TYR A 593 -17.00 -16.85 -10.21
C TYR A 593 -18.41 -16.52 -9.71
N LEU A 594 -19.34 -17.48 -9.78
CA LEU A 594 -20.70 -17.30 -9.23
C LEU A 594 -20.66 -16.97 -7.72
N ALA A 595 -19.80 -17.65 -6.96
CA ALA A 595 -19.58 -17.36 -5.55
C ALA A 595 -18.95 -15.97 -5.31
N ALA A 596 -17.96 -15.59 -6.13
CA ALA A 596 -17.32 -14.27 -6.07
C ALA A 596 -18.32 -13.15 -6.40
N LEU A 597 -19.17 -13.35 -7.41
CA LEU A 597 -20.25 -12.43 -7.75
C LEU A 597 -21.26 -12.31 -6.61
N GLY A 598 -21.73 -13.44 -6.06
CA GLY A 598 -22.61 -13.43 -4.88
C GLY A 598 -22.02 -12.64 -3.72
N PHE A 599 -20.74 -12.89 -3.40
CA PHE A 599 -19.99 -12.14 -2.38
C PHE A 599 -19.97 -10.64 -2.67
N VAL A 600 -19.61 -10.22 -3.90
CA VAL A 600 -19.57 -8.80 -4.28
C VAL A 600 -20.94 -8.16 -4.14
N LEU A 601 -22.02 -8.83 -4.57
CA LEU A 601 -23.38 -8.30 -4.47
C LEU A 601 -23.86 -8.17 -3.02
N ASP A 602 -23.39 -9.03 -2.12
CA ASP A 602 -23.72 -8.99 -0.70
C ASP A 602 -22.90 -7.94 0.07
N ILE A 603 -21.64 -7.73 -0.32
CA ILE A 603 -20.77 -6.70 0.27
C ILE A 603 -21.10 -5.31 -0.27
N LEU A 604 -21.38 -5.16 -1.56
CA LEU A 604 -21.74 -3.88 -2.19
C LEU A 604 -23.26 -3.71 -2.23
N THR A 605 -23.85 -3.59 -1.05
CA THR A 605 -25.27 -3.24 -0.86
C THR A 605 -25.59 -1.85 -1.43
N PRO A 606 -26.85 -1.53 -1.76
CA PRO A 606 -27.26 -0.17 -2.16
C PRO A 606 -26.77 0.92 -1.20
N GLU A 607 -26.83 0.68 0.11
CA GLU A 607 -26.40 1.62 1.15
C GLU A 607 -24.89 1.90 1.08
N ARG A 608 -24.08 0.87 0.83
CA ARG A 608 -22.62 0.99 0.70
C ARG A 608 -22.21 1.64 -0.62
N LEU A 609 -22.89 1.32 -1.73
CA LEU A 609 -22.72 2.01 -3.01
C LEU A 609 -22.98 3.51 -2.87
N ALA A 610 -24.11 3.86 -2.23
CA ALA A 610 -24.48 5.24 -1.95
C ALA A 610 -23.50 5.94 -0.99
N ALA A 611 -23.07 5.26 0.08
CA ALA A 611 -22.08 5.81 1.00
C ALA A 611 -20.73 6.10 0.32
N SER A 612 -20.27 5.19 -0.55
CA SER A 612 -19.05 5.40 -1.35
C SER A 612 -19.21 6.60 -2.30
N MET A 613 -20.32 6.69 -3.03
CA MET A 613 -20.62 7.82 -3.92
C MET A 613 -20.66 9.15 -3.15
N ASN A 614 -21.31 9.17 -1.98
CA ASN A 614 -21.36 10.35 -1.11
C ASN A 614 -19.98 10.81 -0.63
N ALA A 615 -19.06 9.87 -0.36
CA ALA A 615 -17.69 10.20 0.02
C ALA A 615 -16.93 10.84 -1.15
N VAL A 616 -17.01 10.25 -2.35
CA VAL A 616 -16.41 10.80 -3.58
C VAL A 616 -16.93 12.23 -3.83
N ARG A 617 -18.24 12.39 -3.76
CA ARG A 617 -18.93 13.67 -3.94
C ARG A 617 -18.44 14.74 -2.95
N SER A 618 -18.31 14.38 -1.67
CA SER A 618 -17.86 15.30 -0.62
C SER A 618 -16.45 15.81 -0.90
N GLU A 619 -15.53 14.92 -1.26
CA GLU A 619 -14.14 15.29 -1.58
C GLU A 619 -14.02 16.10 -2.88
N LEU A 620 -14.79 15.73 -3.91
CA LEU A 620 -14.82 16.49 -5.16
C LEU A 620 -15.28 17.94 -4.91
N TRP A 621 -16.28 18.14 -4.04
CA TRP A 621 -16.74 19.49 -3.69
C TRP A 621 -15.74 20.31 -2.87
N GLU A 622 -14.81 19.68 -2.15
CA GLU A 622 -13.74 20.42 -1.47
C GLU A 622 -12.81 21.11 -2.47
N ILE A 623 -12.60 20.50 -3.65
CA ILE A 623 -11.75 21.04 -4.71
C ILE A 623 -12.55 21.91 -5.70
N LEU A 624 -13.70 21.42 -6.17
CA LEU A 624 -14.62 22.11 -7.06
C LEU A 624 -15.52 23.05 -6.26
N ASN A 625 -14.96 24.14 -5.74
CA ASN A 625 -15.64 25.06 -4.82
C ASN A 625 -15.72 26.51 -5.30
N ASP A 626 -15.24 26.80 -6.51
CA ASP A 626 -15.25 28.14 -7.10
C ASP A 626 -15.46 28.09 -8.63
N ASP A 627 -15.91 29.22 -9.20
CA ASP A 627 -16.18 29.34 -10.64
C ASP A 627 -14.91 29.28 -11.49
N GLU A 628 -13.74 29.65 -10.96
CA GLU A 628 -12.46 29.56 -11.68
C GLU A 628 -12.13 28.09 -11.98
N THR A 629 -12.26 27.23 -10.98
CA THR A 629 -12.05 25.79 -11.09
C THR A 629 -13.08 25.16 -12.01
N SER A 630 -14.34 25.58 -11.89
CA SER A 630 -15.44 25.10 -12.74
C SER A 630 -15.23 25.45 -14.21
N ALA A 631 -14.88 26.70 -14.51
CA ALA A 631 -14.61 27.17 -15.87
C ALA A 631 -13.38 26.50 -16.49
N ALA A 632 -12.44 26.02 -15.69
CA ALA A 632 -11.28 25.27 -16.15
C ALA A 632 -11.59 23.81 -16.54
N LEU A 633 -12.76 23.26 -16.18
CA LEU A 633 -13.21 21.92 -16.58
C LEU A 633 -13.70 21.90 -18.04
N VAL A 634 -12.80 22.23 -18.97
CA VAL A 634 -13.13 22.54 -20.38
C VAL A 634 -13.93 21.45 -21.09
N GLU A 635 -13.65 20.16 -20.82
CA GLU A 635 -14.41 19.05 -21.40
C GLU A 635 -15.87 19.05 -20.92
N MET A 636 -16.07 19.32 -19.63
CA MET A 636 -17.41 19.44 -19.05
C MET A 636 -18.14 20.69 -19.54
N VAL A 637 -17.44 21.83 -19.65
CA VAL A 637 -18.01 23.09 -20.16
C VAL A 637 -18.41 22.95 -21.63
N GLN A 638 -17.68 22.15 -22.40
CA GLN A 638 -18.04 21.84 -23.78
C GLN A 638 -19.37 21.08 -23.85
N ASP A 639 -19.57 20.09 -22.99
CA ASP A 639 -20.81 19.31 -22.92
C ASP A 639 -21.98 20.11 -22.32
N ASN A 640 -21.70 20.92 -21.30
CA ASN A 640 -22.65 21.75 -20.58
C ASN A 640 -22.07 23.16 -20.36
N PRO A 641 -22.34 24.13 -21.27
CA PRO A 641 -21.81 25.48 -21.16
C PRO A 641 -22.20 26.24 -19.88
N ALA A 642 -23.25 25.82 -19.15
CA ALA A 642 -23.59 26.42 -17.86
C ALA A 642 -22.60 26.05 -16.75
N ALA A 643 -21.88 24.93 -16.90
CA ALA A 643 -20.88 24.42 -15.96
C ALA A 643 -19.63 25.33 -15.81
N VAL A 644 -19.59 26.47 -16.50
CA VAL A 644 -18.64 27.56 -16.16
C VAL A 644 -18.85 28.10 -14.74
N SER A 645 -20.03 27.91 -14.15
CA SER A 645 -20.31 28.23 -12.75
C SER A 645 -20.29 26.97 -11.88
N VAL A 646 -19.74 27.08 -10.67
CA VAL A 646 -19.60 25.96 -9.74
C VAL A 646 -20.96 25.36 -9.37
N SER A 647 -22.00 26.19 -9.26
CA SER A 647 -23.35 25.72 -8.94
C SER A 647 -23.93 24.84 -10.06
N ALA A 648 -23.74 25.24 -11.32
CA ALA A 648 -24.25 24.47 -12.46
C ALA A 648 -23.42 23.19 -12.68
N ALA A 649 -22.09 23.26 -12.51
CA ALA A 649 -21.25 22.09 -12.60
C ALA A 649 -21.60 21.05 -11.51
N ARG A 650 -21.74 21.48 -10.26
CA ARG A 650 -22.15 20.57 -9.18
C ARG A 650 -23.51 19.94 -9.44
N ALA A 651 -24.48 20.70 -9.94
CA ALA A 651 -25.81 20.16 -10.27
C ALA A 651 -25.75 19.12 -11.41
N ASP A 652 -24.93 19.36 -12.43
CA ASP A 652 -24.71 18.40 -13.52
C ASP A 652 -24.06 17.11 -13.00
N ILE A 653 -22.99 17.24 -12.22
CA ILE A 653 -22.27 16.11 -11.61
C ILE A 653 -23.19 15.32 -10.68
N GLU A 654 -23.95 15.98 -9.80
CA GLU A 654 -24.90 15.34 -8.89
C GLU A 654 -25.95 14.52 -9.66
N SER A 655 -26.51 15.05 -10.74
CA SER A 655 -27.47 14.31 -11.58
C SER A 655 -26.85 13.02 -12.13
N HIS A 656 -25.62 13.07 -12.65
CA HIS A 656 -24.94 11.91 -13.19
C HIS A 656 -24.52 10.91 -12.10
N MET A 657 -24.13 11.38 -10.91
CA MET A 657 -23.88 10.51 -9.76
C MET A 657 -25.14 9.75 -9.35
N ASP A 658 -26.29 10.42 -9.31
CA ASP A 658 -27.58 9.80 -8.98
C ASP A 658 -28.01 8.77 -10.04
N GLU A 659 -27.83 9.08 -11.33
CA GLU A 659 -28.07 8.16 -12.44
C GLU A 659 -27.19 6.91 -12.37
N MET A 660 -25.87 7.09 -12.25
CA MET A 660 -24.91 5.98 -12.16
C MET A 660 -25.15 5.10 -10.92
N LEU A 661 -25.50 5.71 -9.79
CA LEU A 661 -25.87 4.97 -8.58
C LEU A 661 -27.16 4.16 -8.79
N ALA A 662 -28.17 4.73 -9.45
CA ALA A 662 -29.41 4.02 -9.78
C ALA A 662 -29.14 2.85 -10.72
N ASP A 663 -28.28 3.02 -11.73
CA ASP A 663 -27.88 1.97 -12.66
C ASP A 663 -27.13 0.84 -11.94
N ALA A 664 -26.20 1.16 -11.04
CA ALA A 664 -25.50 0.14 -10.24
C ALA A 664 -26.46 -0.65 -9.35
N VAL A 665 -27.42 -0.01 -8.70
CA VAL A 665 -28.44 -0.68 -7.87
C VAL A 665 -29.36 -1.55 -8.74
N SER A 666 -29.79 -1.04 -9.90
CA SER A 666 -30.60 -1.79 -10.85
C SER A 666 -29.86 -3.04 -11.36
N ARG A 667 -28.61 -2.86 -11.80
CA ARG A 667 -27.73 -3.93 -12.28
C ARG A 667 -27.47 -4.97 -11.20
N ARG A 668 -27.25 -4.54 -9.96
CA ARG A 668 -27.12 -5.43 -8.81
C ARG A 668 -28.33 -6.36 -8.65
N GLU A 669 -29.55 -5.82 -8.70
CA GLU A 669 -30.78 -6.62 -8.57
C GLU A 669 -30.96 -7.58 -9.75
N GLN A 670 -30.64 -7.14 -10.97
CA GLN A 670 -30.64 -8.02 -12.15
C GLN A 670 -29.65 -9.18 -11.97
N LEU A 671 -28.42 -8.89 -11.54
CA LEU A 671 -27.40 -9.91 -11.30
C LEU A 671 -27.82 -10.89 -10.20
N LYS A 672 -28.47 -10.42 -9.11
CA LYS A 672 -29.02 -11.31 -8.08
C LYS A 672 -30.08 -12.26 -8.62
N GLN A 673 -30.98 -11.77 -9.46
CA GLN A 673 -32.02 -12.60 -10.09
C GLN A 673 -31.41 -13.61 -11.06
N SER A 674 -30.50 -13.18 -11.93
CA SER A 674 -29.81 -14.06 -12.87
C SER A 674 -28.93 -15.11 -12.17
N LEU A 675 -28.25 -14.73 -11.09
CA LEU A 675 -27.43 -15.64 -10.28
C LEU A 675 -28.30 -16.73 -9.64
N ALA A 676 -29.47 -16.37 -9.11
CA ALA A 676 -30.42 -17.33 -8.55
C ALA A 676 -30.99 -18.29 -9.62
N ALA A 677 -31.14 -17.83 -10.87
CA ALA A 677 -31.59 -18.67 -11.98
C ALA A 677 -30.48 -19.56 -12.55
N CYS A 678 -29.21 -19.18 -12.36
CA CYS A 678 -28.02 -19.91 -12.81
C CYS A 678 -27.54 -20.98 -11.81
N ALA A 679 -28.02 -20.93 -10.56
CA ALA A 679 -27.68 -21.92 -9.55
C ALA A 679 -28.18 -23.34 -9.96
N PRO A 680 -27.33 -24.37 -9.86
CA PRO A 680 -27.63 -25.73 -10.35
C PRO A 680 -28.75 -26.46 -9.60
#